data_AF-A0A1F3MF29-F1
#
_entry.id   AF-A0A1F3MF29-F1
#
_cell.length_a   1.000
_cell.length_b   1.000
_cell.length_c   1.000
_cell.angle_alpha   90.00
_cell.angle_beta   90.00
_cell.angle_gamma   90.00
#
_symmetry.space_group_name_H-M   'P 1'
#
loop_
_entity.id
_entity.type
_entity.pdbx_description
1 polymer ?
#
loop_
_entity_poly.entity_id
_entity_poly.type
_entity_poly.pdbx_seq_one_letter_code
_entity_poly.pdbx_strand_id
1 'polypeptide(L)'
;MKRNARIRLALLTGLLLIAGTPVFSQFYNGLNMTFGKNRIQYPKADILESEFFASFYRNDRFDVYFYPNGRELAEFVSRYAFTEINRLENFFEYTLDKRMIFIVYNRLNDYRQSNIGLVSGRDETNIGGVTRVLDNKVFIYFEGDYEKFKQQILSAIAEVILQEMMYGGNARDRLASSTLLNLPEWYYRGLLAYISRGWDVETENRVKDGILSGRFDKFNRLEGADAIDAGHSIWYFISESFGKSMIPTIIYFTRINKNASSGFLNVLGTSLSALSYEWLHFFKTRYQDPAHEGDMPAGKAISLKNRKATEYLRARISPDTRYIAYTSNAEGQIRVFLYDEQTGKSKKIFQTGAKLGQVEDYSFPILTWHPTGQLLSMMMEYKGRVRMSLYPLDTRKWEHQEIKPYDKVLDYSYSDDGLNIVLSAVSNGLTDLYVYNLLANTSEKITDDEAGDYNPRFINGSRSILFLSNRAELSVALQKESGRITPTRNLFVYDYAGKSDRLINLEDFSKTDRFEPDRLSDQNYYFLGDDSGVRNRYRAKYDSTIVAIDTLVHYSFFTNTYPLTRYKRNILDQSFSRETGDFSELFRINGKYNLFKGNAFLPAVTDKALEPTAFRKKVDLERAREDSLRNLPVIARPPVADLPKRISVLGPEININNYFFEAEKANRTETTRTRPAGQSGLKDPLTGRDFELPLVKIYQPRFYINYLASQVDFTFLNSSYQAYTGGAVYYNPGFNMLFKVGTQDLFEDYKLIAGVRFGTDFNSNEYLLSFENLKKRLDKEIIFHRQVYQTNTQDFYSIVKASTQELFYLLKYPFSQVSAVRGSLNLRIDDYQFLSTDQQNLLKEGVTKYWAGAKLEYIFDNTRMISLNLYEGLRSKVFGEYYQQVNGDWSDVFIVGADVRHYLPVHRSLIWANRIAASTSFGGARLIYYMGGVDNWTNLSRNVSTFDSSMPVDTTQRFVYQTLATNMRGFSQNIRNGNSFVVFNSELRWPVFRYFANKPLNSDFLNNFQVVGFFDFGTAWSGPSPWDKRNHLNRKVITNGPLVIVIDRGNEPFVAGYGFGVRSRLLGYFVRLDWAWGIENHVVLPRIFYLSLSLDF
;
A
#
# COMPACT_ATOMS: atom_id res chain seq x y z
N MET A 1 21.96 35.44 -18.13
CA MET A 1 22.79 34.49 -17.35
C MET A 1 23.29 35.03 -16.00
N LYS A 2 23.84 36.25 -15.89
CA LYS A 2 24.47 36.75 -14.64
C LYS A 2 23.51 36.93 -13.42
N ARG A 3 22.22 37.16 -13.63
CA ARG A 3 21.21 37.30 -12.55
C ARG A 3 20.86 35.96 -11.86
N ASN A 4 20.80 34.87 -12.63
CA ASN A 4 20.56 33.52 -12.10
C ASN A 4 21.79 32.95 -11.38
N ALA A 5 23.00 33.37 -11.77
CA ALA A 5 24.23 33.01 -11.05
C ALA A 5 24.29 33.68 -9.67
N ARG A 6 23.84 34.94 -9.53
CA ARG A 6 23.77 35.63 -8.23
C ARG A 6 22.71 35.06 -7.30
N ILE A 7 21.56 34.63 -7.83
CA ILE A 7 20.52 33.95 -7.04
C ILE A 7 20.98 32.55 -6.60
N ARG A 8 21.67 31.81 -7.48
CA ARG A 8 22.29 30.52 -7.11
C ARG A 8 23.41 30.69 -6.10
N LEU A 9 24.23 31.74 -6.23
CA LEU A 9 25.28 32.04 -5.26
C LEU A 9 24.69 32.44 -3.92
N ALA A 10 23.65 33.29 -3.87
CA ALA A 10 22.93 33.66 -2.65
C ALA A 10 22.18 32.48 -2.00
N LEU A 11 21.63 31.55 -2.79
CA LEU A 11 21.09 30.28 -2.30
C LEU A 11 22.18 29.35 -1.79
N LEU A 12 23.38 29.36 -2.40
CA LEU A 12 24.52 28.56 -1.94
C LEU A 12 25.15 29.14 -0.66
N THR A 13 25.29 30.47 -0.55
CA THR A 13 25.72 31.13 0.70
C THR A 13 24.64 31.04 1.77
N GLY A 14 23.35 31.06 1.41
CA GLY A 14 22.25 30.72 2.32
C GLY A 14 22.32 29.28 2.80
N LEU A 15 22.60 28.30 1.93
CA LEU A 15 22.81 26.90 2.32
C LEU A 15 24.09 26.67 3.13
N LEU A 16 25.16 27.41 2.87
CA LEU A 16 26.43 27.31 3.58
C LEU A 16 26.41 28.03 4.94
N LEU A 17 25.60 29.08 5.10
CA LEU A 17 25.32 29.70 6.41
C LEU A 17 24.36 28.86 7.27
N ILE A 18 23.55 28.00 6.67
CA ILE A 18 22.73 27.00 7.37
C ILE A 18 23.55 25.73 7.71
N ALA A 19 24.68 25.48 7.04
CA ALA A 19 25.53 24.31 7.27
C ALA A 19 26.48 24.41 8.49
N GLY A 20 26.48 25.54 9.21
CA GLY A 20 27.35 25.79 10.37
C GLY A 20 26.67 25.73 11.74
N THR A 21 25.35 25.51 11.81
CA THR A 21 24.60 25.45 13.07
C THR A 21 24.06 24.05 13.29
N PRO A 22 24.39 23.37 14.40
CA PRO A 22 23.85 22.05 14.66
C PRO A 22 22.37 22.13 15.09
N VAL A 23 21.57 21.15 14.65
CA VAL A 23 20.10 21.12 14.78
C VAL A 23 19.68 19.89 15.62
N PHE A 24 18.89 20.00 16.73
CA PHE A 24 18.85 18.96 17.83
C PHE A 24 17.59 18.78 18.77
N SER A 25 16.93 17.59 18.85
CA SER A 25 15.52 17.02 19.19
C SER A 25 14.52 17.39 20.31
N GLN A 26 13.28 16.83 20.28
CA GLN A 26 12.01 17.22 20.99
C GLN A 26 11.48 15.96 21.58
N PHE A 27 11.12 16.06 22.85
CA PHE A 27 10.57 14.97 23.60
C PHE A 27 9.57 15.58 24.55
N TYR A 28 8.26 15.41 24.31
CA TYR A 28 7.23 15.89 25.25
C TYR A 28 7.10 14.91 26.42
N ASN A 29 7.07 13.61 26.12
CA ASN A 29 7.20 12.50 27.06
C ASN A 29 8.17 11.46 26.47
N GLY A 30 9.48 11.57 26.73
CA GLY A 30 10.41 10.48 26.45
C GLY A 30 10.62 10.16 24.96
N LEU A 31 9.99 9.10 24.46
CA LEU A 31 10.25 8.48 23.14
C LEU A 31 9.23 8.80 22.05
N ASN A 32 8.06 9.32 22.45
CA ASN A 32 6.93 9.43 21.56
C ASN A 32 7.12 10.62 20.62
N MET A 33 7.45 10.33 19.37
CA MET A 33 7.48 11.28 18.27
C MET A 33 6.54 10.82 17.18
N THR A 34 5.73 11.74 16.65
CA THR A 34 4.87 11.46 15.49
C THR A 34 5.71 11.44 14.21
N PHE A 35 6.05 10.26 13.73
CA PHE A 35 6.54 10.08 12.36
C PHE A 35 5.34 9.83 11.43
N GLY A 36 5.57 9.20 10.29
CA GLY A 36 4.50 8.86 9.38
C GLY A 36 4.74 9.34 7.95
N LYS A 37 4.10 8.62 7.04
CA LYS A 37 4.11 8.88 5.60
C LYS A 37 3.06 9.91 5.24
N ASN A 38 3.15 10.43 4.03
CA ASN A 38 2.27 11.49 3.53
C ASN A 38 1.51 11.07 2.28
N ARG A 39 0.32 11.64 2.10
CA ARG A 39 -0.35 11.71 0.79
C ARG A 39 0.11 12.98 0.07
N ILE A 40 0.27 12.91 -1.25
CA ILE A 40 0.63 14.08 -2.06
C ILE A 40 -0.49 14.33 -3.06
N GLN A 41 -1.38 15.26 -2.78
CA GLN A 41 -2.41 15.67 -3.73
C GLN A 41 -1.85 16.73 -4.67
N TYR A 42 -2.00 16.54 -5.98
CA TYR A 42 -1.58 17.52 -6.98
C TYR A 42 -2.77 18.37 -7.43
N PRO A 43 -2.63 19.70 -7.54
CA PRO A 43 -3.66 20.54 -8.14
C PRO A 43 -3.88 20.13 -9.60
N LYS A 44 -5.10 19.73 -9.96
CA LYS A 44 -5.47 19.47 -11.36
C LYS A 44 -5.73 20.82 -12.04
N ALA A 45 -4.73 21.39 -12.74
CA ALA A 45 -4.83 22.75 -13.30
C ALA A 45 -5.89 22.94 -14.41
N ASP A 46 -6.44 21.85 -14.95
CA ASP A 46 -7.54 21.91 -15.94
C ASP A 46 -8.92 21.75 -15.27
N ILE A 47 -8.96 21.67 -13.93
CA ILE A 47 -10.18 21.70 -13.15
C ILE A 47 -10.25 23.07 -12.47
N LEU A 48 -10.72 24.06 -13.22
CA LEU A 48 -11.29 25.28 -12.68
C LEU A 48 -12.41 24.86 -11.72
N GLU A 49 -12.22 25.05 -10.42
CA GLU A 49 -13.27 25.13 -9.39
C GLU A 49 -14.30 23.98 -9.24
N SER A 50 -14.19 22.84 -9.95
CA SER A 50 -14.96 21.66 -9.56
C SER A 50 -14.23 20.97 -8.42
N GLU A 51 -14.61 21.32 -7.20
CA GLU A 51 -14.28 20.54 -6.00
C GLU A 51 -14.55 19.04 -6.26
N PHE A 52 -13.93 18.14 -5.49
CA PHE A 52 -14.21 16.70 -5.50
C PHE A 52 -15.68 16.39 -5.15
N PHE A 53 -16.64 16.79 -5.99
CA PHE A 53 -18.03 16.34 -5.94
C PHE A 53 -18.02 14.92 -6.48
N ALA A 54 -17.69 13.96 -5.62
CA ALA A 54 -17.93 12.58 -5.95
C ALA A 54 -19.42 12.43 -6.24
N SER A 55 -19.73 11.93 -7.43
CA SER A 55 -21.06 11.47 -7.76
C SER A 55 -21.18 10.01 -7.36
N PHE A 56 -22.40 9.54 -7.11
CA PHE A 56 -22.60 8.13 -6.80
C PHE A 56 -23.92 7.56 -7.31
N TYR A 57 -23.88 6.26 -7.60
CA TYR A 57 -25.06 5.42 -7.80
C TYR A 57 -25.43 4.75 -6.48
N ARG A 58 -26.70 4.85 -6.09
CA ARG A 58 -27.25 4.22 -4.88
C ARG A 58 -28.04 2.98 -5.28
N ASN A 59 -27.41 1.81 -5.22
CA ASN A 59 -28.10 0.53 -5.40
C ASN A 59 -28.63 0.01 -4.05
N ASP A 60 -29.42 -1.05 -4.08
CA ASP A 60 -30.05 -1.61 -2.87
C ASP A 60 -29.02 -2.24 -1.92
N ARG A 61 -28.04 -2.96 -2.49
CA ARG A 61 -27.01 -3.72 -1.78
C ARG A 61 -25.65 -3.00 -1.69
N PHE A 62 -25.41 -1.99 -2.51
CA PHE A 62 -24.13 -1.29 -2.55
C PHE A 62 -24.22 0.12 -3.14
N ASP A 63 -23.22 0.95 -2.89
CA ASP A 63 -23.04 2.26 -3.49
C ASP A 63 -21.82 2.28 -4.41
N VAL A 64 -21.85 3.06 -5.48
CA VAL A 64 -20.69 3.26 -6.37
C VAL A 64 -20.38 4.75 -6.49
N TYR A 65 -19.30 5.19 -5.85
CA TYR A 65 -18.79 6.56 -5.88
C TYR A 65 -17.73 6.70 -6.98
N PHE A 66 -17.77 7.81 -7.72
CA PHE A 66 -16.84 8.09 -8.81
C PHE A 66 -16.58 9.58 -8.97
N TYR A 67 -15.45 9.90 -9.60
CA TYR A 67 -15.02 11.26 -9.91
C TYR A 67 -15.48 11.67 -11.32
N PRO A 68 -15.39 12.97 -11.68
CA PRO A 68 -15.60 13.40 -13.06
C PRO A 68 -14.78 12.56 -14.07
N ASN A 69 -15.35 12.30 -15.25
CA ASN A 69 -14.83 11.39 -16.29
C ASN A 69 -14.74 9.90 -15.90
N GLY A 70 -15.25 9.51 -14.72
CA GLY A 70 -15.31 8.12 -14.27
C GLY A 70 -16.69 7.48 -14.40
N ARG A 71 -17.62 8.10 -15.13
CA ARG A 71 -19.02 7.65 -15.21
C ARG A 71 -19.11 6.28 -15.86
N GLU A 72 -18.45 6.08 -16.99
CA GLU A 72 -18.39 4.83 -17.75
C GLU A 72 -17.91 3.67 -16.86
N LEU A 73 -16.85 3.90 -16.08
CA LEU A 73 -16.33 2.93 -15.11
C LEU A 73 -17.35 2.64 -14.00
N ALA A 74 -18.04 3.66 -13.48
CA ALA A 74 -19.02 3.50 -12.41
C ALA A 74 -20.29 2.76 -12.86
N GLU A 75 -20.75 3.01 -14.09
CA GLU A 75 -21.86 2.27 -14.70
C GLU A 75 -21.48 0.80 -14.90
N PHE A 76 -20.27 0.53 -15.39
CA PHE A 76 -19.73 -0.82 -15.51
C PHE A 76 -19.68 -1.54 -14.14
N VAL A 77 -19.11 -0.89 -13.12
CA VAL A 77 -19.05 -1.44 -11.76
C VAL A 77 -20.44 -1.73 -11.21
N SER A 78 -21.41 -0.84 -11.44
CA SER A 78 -22.78 -1.04 -10.96
C SER A 78 -23.43 -2.28 -11.56
N ARG A 79 -23.25 -2.51 -12.86
CA ARG A 79 -23.77 -3.71 -13.54
C ARG A 79 -23.04 -4.98 -13.08
N TYR A 80 -21.71 -4.94 -13.06
CA TYR A 80 -20.90 -6.12 -12.77
C TYR A 80 -21.00 -6.54 -11.29
N ALA A 81 -20.91 -5.59 -10.35
CA ALA A 81 -21.04 -5.87 -8.93
C ALA A 81 -22.43 -6.43 -8.59
N PHE A 82 -23.50 -5.94 -9.22
CA PHE A 82 -24.85 -6.45 -8.99
C PHE A 82 -24.96 -7.96 -9.21
N THR A 83 -24.35 -8.48 -10.28
CA THR A 83 -24.33 -9.92 -10.57
C THR A 83 -23.36 -10.68 -9.65
N GLU A 84 -22.15 -10.14 -9.47
CA GLU A 84 -21.07 -10.86 -8.79
C GLU A 84 -21.24 -10.94 -7.27
N ILE A 85 -21.88 -9.94 -6.65
CA ILE A 85 -22.22 -9.99 -5.21
C ILE A 85 -23.11 -11.20 -4.94
N ASN A 86 -24.20 -11.34 -5.69
CA ASN A 86 -25.13 -12.46 -5.53
C ASN A 86 -24.43 -13.80 -5.78
N ARG A 87 -23.56 -13.88 -6.81
CA ARG A 87 -22.80 -15.10 -7.10
C ARG A 87 -21.87 -15.48 -5.96
N LEU A 88 -21.16 -14.51 -5.38
CA LEU A 88 -20.21 -14.76 -4.29
C LEU A 88 -20.90 -15.02 -2.95
N GLU A 89 -21.99 -14.34 -2.63
CA GLU A 89 -22.81 -14.63 -1.44
C GLU A 89 -23.32 -16.08 -1.47
N ASN A 90 -23.81 -16.54 -2.63
CA ASN A 90 -24.21 -17.94 -2.83
C ASN A 90 -23.02 -18.90 -2.74
N PHE A 91 -21.86 -18.57 -3.31
CA PHE A 91 -20.66 -19.39 -3.22
C PHE A 91 -20.16 -19.55 -1.77
N PHE A 92 -20.23 -18.48 -0.98
CA PHE A 92 -19.81 -18.49 0.41
C PHE A 92 -20.87 -18.97 1.40
N GLU A 93 -22.11 -19.16 0.94
CA GLU A 93 -23.29 -19.38 1.77
C GLU A 93 -23.40 -18.31 2.87
N TYR A 94 -23.08 -17.05 2.51
CA TYR A 94 -23.00 -15.93 3.43
C TYR A 94 -23.57 -14.67 2.79
N THR A 95 -24.48 -14.00 3.49
CA THR A 95 -25.12 -12.76 3.07
C THR A 95 -24.52 -11.59 3.84
N LEU A 96 -24.12 -10.53 3.15
CA LEU A 96 -23.59 -9.34 3.80
C LEU A 96 -24.66 -8.62 4.63
N ASP A 97 -24.34 -8.27 5.87
CA ASP A 97 -25.21 -7.48 6.74
C ASP A 97 -25.24 -6.00 6.33
N LYS A 98 -24.10 -5.49 5.83
CA LYS A 98 -23.90 -4.08 5.48
C LYS A 98 -23.74 -3.90 3.97
N ARG A 99 -24.26 -2.77 3.46
CA ARG A 99 -24.07 -2.38 2.06
C ARG A 99 -22.59 -2.16 1.76
N MET A 100 -22.11 -2.62 0.61
CA MET A 100 -20.75 -2.29 0.15
C MET A 100 -20.67 -0.87 -0.42
N ILE A 101 -19.51 -0.25 -0.31
CA ILE A 101 -19.23 1.08 -0.87
C ILE A 101 -18.03 0.96 -1.80
N PHE A 102 -18.29 0.96 -3.11
CA PHE A 102 -17.25 1.03 -4.13
C PHE A 102 -16.83 2.48 -4.33
N ILE A 103 -15.51 2.73 -4.29
CA ILE A 103 -14.92 4.01 -4.67
C ILE A 103 -14.04 3.78 -5.89
N VAL A 104 -14.50 4.31 -7.02
CA VAL A 104 -13.93 4.10 -8.35
C VAL A 104 -13.00 5.25 -8.70
N TYR A 105 -11.73 4.94 -8.91
CA TYR A 105 -10.72 5.88 -9.36
C TYR A 105 -10.43 5.66 -10.85
N ASN A 106 -10.35 6.75 -11.63
CA ASN A 106 -10.03 6.68 -13.06
C ASN A 106 -8.62 6.12 -13.31
N ARG A 107 -7.73 6.20 -12.31
CA ARG A 107 -6.34 5.71 -12.37
C ARG A 107 -5.76 5.44 -10.99
N LEU A 108 -4.76 4.56 -10.92
CA LEU A 108 -4.04 4.20 -9.68
C LEU A 108 -3.43 5.41 -8.96
N ASN A 109 -2.98 6.42 -9.71
CA ASN A 109 -2.40 7.62 -9.14
C ASN A 109 -3.43 8.52 -8.43
N ASP A 110 -4.70 8.48 -8.84
CA ASP A 110 -5.77 9.16 -8.13
C ASP A 110 -6.08 8.41 -6.82
N TYR A 111 -6.06 7.07 -6.82
CA TYR A 111 -6.11 6.26 -5.59
C TYR A 111 -4.95 6.58 -4.63
N ARG A 112 -3.71 6.70 -5.12
CA ARG A 112 -2.54 7.05 -4.29
C ARG A 112 -2.64 8.43 -3.64
N GLN A 113 -3.41 9.34 -4.24
CA GLN A 113 -3.67 10.70 -3.74
C GLN A 113 -4.83 10.75 -2.72
N SER A 114 -5.63 9.69 -2.63
CA SER A 114 -6.71 9.57 -1.67
C SER A 114 -6.19 9.52 -0.24
N ASN A 115 -6.92 10.16 0.68
CA ASN A 115 -6.63 10.13 2.11
C ASN A 115 -7.05 8.82 2.78
N ILE A 116 -7.79 7.98 2.07
CA ILE A 116 -8.34 6.77 2.65
C ILE A 116 -7.23 5.81 3.08
N GLY A 117 -7.34 5.31 4.32
CA GLY A 117 -6.34 4.44 4.94
C GLY A 117 -5.05 5.15 5.33
N LEU A 118 -4.98 6.49 5.23
CA LEU A 118 -3.88 7.27 5.80
C LEU A 118 -3.98 7.20 7.33
N VAL A 119 -3.11 6.41 7.94
CA VAL A 119 -2.91 6.40 9.39
C VAL A 119 -2.20 7.71 9.75
N SER A 120 -2.87 8.62 10.46
CA SER A 120 -2.21 9.84 10.94
C SER A 120 -1.29 9.46 12.11
N GLY A 121 -0.22 10.22 12.36
CA GLY A 121 0.81 9.85 13.35
C GLY A 121 0.30 9.65 14.79
N ARG A 122 -0.96 10.02 15.09
CA ARG A 122 -1.65 9.77 16.37
C ARG A 122 -2.34 8.41 16.44
N ASP A 123 -2.72 7.86 15.29
CA ASP A 123 -3.25 6.50 15.16
C ASP A 123 -2.12 5.45 15.27
N GLU A 124 -0.88 5.81 14.90
CA GLU A 124 0.31 4.94 14.98
C GLU A 124 0.76 4.64 16.42
N THR A 125 0.43 5.52 17.38
CA THR A 125 0.89 5.41 18.78
C THR A 125 -0.03 4.58 19.68
N ASN A 126 -1.14 4.05 19.15
CA ASN A 126 -2.02 3.21 19.96
C ASN A 126 -1.36 1.83 20.14
N ILE A 127 -1.13 1.49 21.42
CA ILE A 127 -0.39 0.31 21.88
C ILE A 127 -1.31 -0.87 22.21
N GLY A 128 -2.61 -0.58 22.36
CA GLY A 128 -3.70 -1.55 22.46
C GLY A 128 -4.47 -1.73 21.14
N GLY A 129 -5.29 -2.78 21.07
CA GLY A 129 -6.09 -3.08 19.89
C GLY A 129 -7.08 -1.96 19.54
N VAL A 130 -6.89 -1.33 18.37
CA VAL A 130 -7.87 -0.41 17.79
C VAL A 130 -8.91 -1.24 17.03
N THR A 131 -10.19 -1.07 17.35
CA THR A 131 -11.27 -1.72 16.57
C THR A 131 -11.72 -0.79 15.47
N ARG A 132 -11.40 -1.13 14.23
CA ARG A 132 -11.97 -0.47 13.05
C ARG A 132 -13.40 -0.98 12.84
N VAL A 133 -14.34 -0.04 12.78
CA VAL A 133 -15.79 -0.28 12.75
C VAL A 133 -16.31 -0.41 11.32
N LEU A 134 -15.56 0.09 10.32
CA LEU A 134 -16.03 0.26 8.95
C LEU A 134 -15.00 -0.26 7.93
N ASP A 135 -15.22 -1.48 7.43
CA ASP A 135 -14.40 -2.12 6.38
C ASP A 135 -15.22 -2.54 5.14
N ASN A 136 -16.44 -2.01 4.97
CA ASN A 136 -17.28 -2.23 3.78
C ASN A 136 -16.96 -1.27 2.62
N LYS A 137 -15.90 -0.46 2.74
CA LYS A 137 -15.39 0.41 1.67
C LYS A 137 -14.35 -0.34 0.87
N VAL A 138 -14.53 -0.39 -0.45
CA VAL A 138 -13.59 -1.02 -1.37
C VAL A 138 -13.12 -0.02 -2.41
N PHE A 139 -11.83 -0.08 -2.73
CA PHE A 139 -11.18 0.82 -3.68
C PHE A 139 -10.82 0.05 -4.92
N ILE A 140 -11.22 0.58 -6.07
CA ILE A 140 -10.88 0.02 -7.36
C ILE A 140 -10.40 1.15 -8.27
N TYR A 141 -9.40 0.85 -9.08
CA TYR A 141 -8.80 1.82 -9.98
C TYR A 141 -8.66 1.21 -11.37
N PHE A 142 -8.90 2.01 -12.40
CA PHE A 142 -8.76 1.53 -13.76
C PHE A 142 -7.30 1.58 -14.23
N GLU A 143 -6.82 0.47 -14.77
CA GLU A 143 -5.45 0.35 -15.31
C GLU A 143 -5.40 0.39 -16.84
N GLY A 144 -6.56 0.58 -17.49
CA GLY A 144 -6.70 0.52 -18.95
C GLY A 144 -7.18 -0.83 -19.49
N ASP A 145 -7.47 -1.81 -18.63
CA ASP A 145 -7.87 -3.17 -19.00
C ASP A 145 -9.08 -3.61 -18.16
N TYR A 146 -10.21 -3.85 -18.84
CA TYR A 146 -11.47 -4.24 -18.18
C TYR A 146 -11.43 -5.64 -17.57
N GLU A 147 -10.63 -6.57 -18.08
CA GLU A 147 -10.49 -7.89 -17.45
C GLU A 147 -9.77 -7.78 -16.10
N LYS A 148 -8.72 -6.95 -16.03
CA LYS A 148 -8.08 -6.63 -14.74
C LYS A 148 -9.02 -5.86 -13.82
N PHE A 149 -9.85 -4.97 -14.37
CA PHE A 149 -10.83 -4.22 -13.58
C PHE A 149 -11.91 -5.15 -12.98
N LYS A 150 -12.41 -6.14 -13.75
CA LYS A 150 -13.28 -7.20 -13.25
C LYS A 150 -12.63 -7.98 -12.11
N GLN A 151 -11.36 -8.40 -12.27
CA GLN A 151 -10.61 -9.08 -11.22
C GLN A 151 -10.50 -8.24 -9.94
N GLN A 152 -10.26 -6.93 -10.05
CA GLN A 152 -10.25 -6.02 -8.90
C GLN A 152 -11.62 -5.95 -8.20
N ILE A 153 -12.72 -5.83 -8.96
CA ILE A 153 -14.09 -5.80 -8.41
C ILE A 153 -14.40 -7.12 -7.69
N LEU A 154 -14.08 -8.27 -8.30
CA LEU A 154 -14.27 -9.59 -7.69
C LEU A 154 -13.46 -9.75 -6.40
N SER A 155 -12.18 -9.35 -6.43
CA SER A 155 -11.31 -9.40 -5.26
C SER A 155 -11.87 -8.55 -4.14
N ALA A 156 -12.35 -7.35 -4.44
CA ALA A 156 -12.96 -6.44 -3.47
C ALA A 156 -14.22 -7.03 -2.82
N ILE A 157 -15.14 -7.60 -3.61
CA ILE A 157 -16.36 -8.23 -3.10
C ILE A 157 -16.01 -9.42 -2.20
N ALA A 158 -15.12 -10.31 -2.68
CA ALA A 158 -14.68 -11.47 -1.93
C ALA A 158 -13.97 -11.07 -0.63
N GLU A 159 -13.17 -9.99 -0.65
CA GLU A 159 -12.49 -9.46 0.53
C GLU A 159 -13.48 -9.05 1.62
N VAL A 160 -14.51 -8.27 1.27
CA VAL A 160 -15.51 -7.83 2.25
C VAL A 160 -16.28 -9.01 2.83
N ILE A 161 -16.74 -9.95 1.99
CA ILE A 161 -17.46 -11.15 2.44
C ILE A 161 -16.58 -11.98 3.39
N LEU A 162 -15.33 -12.25 3.00
CA LEU A 162 -14.41 -13.03 3.82
C LEU A 162 -14.07 -12.32 5.14
N GLN A 163 -13.89 -11.00 5.14
CA GLN A 163 -13.66 -10.26 6.38
C GLN A 163 -14.86 -10.35 7.32
N GLU A 164 -16.08 -10.21 6.79
CA GLU A 164 -17.29 -10.32 7.59
C GLU A 164 -17.50 -11.74 8.13
N MET A 165 -17.25 -12.77 7.30
CA MET A 165 -17.27 -14.17 7.72
C MET A 165 -16.25 -14.46 8.83
N MET A 166 -15.03 -13.94 8.73
CA MET A 166 -13.95 -14.25 9.67
C MET A 166 -14.01 -13.44 10.97
N TYR A 167 -14.39 -12.16 10.90
CA TYR A 167 -14.32 -11.23 12.04
C TYR A 167 -15.70 -10.77 12.55
N GLY A 168 -16.77 -10.98 11.78
CA GLY A 168 -18.15 -10.62 12.13
C GLY A 168 -18.62 -9.25 11.58
N GLY A 169 -19.93 -9.12 11.33
CA GLY A 169 -20.57 -7.90 10.81
C GLY A 169 -20.62 -6.72 11.80
N ASN A 170 -20.63 -7.00 13.10
CA ASN A 170 -20.82 -6.02 14.17
C ASN A 170 -19.55 -5.79 15.02
N ALA A 171 -19.42 -4.58 15.58
CA ALA A 171 -18.22 -4.17 16.33
C ALA A 171 -17.89 -5.08 17.54
N ARG A 172 -18.92 -5.64 18.19
CA ARG A 172 -18.77 -6.59 19.32
C ARG A 172 -18.08 -7.89 18.90
N ASP A 173 -18.49 -8.46 17.77
CA ASP A 173 -17.94 -9.73 17.27
C ASP A 173 -16.50 -9.55 16.77
N ARG A 174 -16.21 -8.38 16.18
CA ARG A 174 -14.86 -8.00 15.73
C ARG A 174 -13.87 -7.87 16.89
N LEU A 175 -14.30 -7.28 18.01
CA LEU A 175 -13.50 -7.20 19.24
C LEU A 175 -13.08 -8.59 19.75
N ALA A 176 -14.01 -9.55 19.75
CA ALA A 176 -13.74 -10.91 20.21
C ALA A 176 -12.92 -11.76 19.20
N SER A 177 -13.00 -11.44 17.91
CA SER A 177 -12.39 -12.24 16.83
C SER A 177 -10.99 -11.76 16.43
N SER A 178 -10.77 -10.43 16.37
CA SER A 178 -9.50 -9.82 15.96
C SER A 178 -8.32 -10.09 16.91
N THR A 179 -8.61 -10.42 18.17
CA THR A 179 -7.61 -10.74 19.19
C THR A 179 -7.11 -12.18 19.11
N LEU A 180 -7.82 -13.08 18.42
CA LEU A 180 -7.59 -14.53 18.49
C LEU A 180 -7.34 -15.22 17.13
N LEU A 181 -7.66 -14.58 16.00
CA LEU A 181 -7.44 -15.14 14.65
C LEU A 181 -6.16 -14.59 14.01
N ASN A 182 -5.11 -15.42 13.92
CA ASN A 182 -3.88 -15.12 13.17
C ASN A 182 -3.76 -16.05 11.95
N LEU A 183 -4.07 -15.55 10.75
CA LEU A 183 -4.05 -16.33 9.51
C LEU A 183 -2.79 -16.02 8.69
N PRO A 184 -2.16 -17.03 8.07
CA PRO A 184 -1.01 -16.80 7.19
C PRO A 184 -1.42 -16.14 5.88
N GLU A 185 -0.49 -15.40 5.28
CA GLU A 185 -0.72 -14.67 4.03
C GLU A 185 -1.21 -15.57 2.89
N TRP A 186 -0.64 -16.78 2.76
CA TRP A 186 -1.05 -17.75 1.74
C TRP A 186 -2.52 -18.19 1.88
N TYR A 187 -3.06 -18.24 3.10
CA TYR A 187 -4.43 -18.71 3.32
C TYR A 187 -5.41 -17.65 2.83
N TYR A 188 -5.30 -16.44 3.39
CA TYR A 188 -6.25 -15.37 3.14
C TYR A 188 -6.04 -14.71 1.76
N ARG A 189 -4.82 -14.25 1.46
CA ARG A 189 -4.52 -13.60 0.18
C ARG A 189 -4.47 -14.58 -0.98
N GLY A 190 -4.07 -15.83 -0.73
CA GLY A 190 -4.13 -16.88 -1.74
C GLY A 190 -5.56 -17.23 -2.13
N LEU A 191 -6.49 -17.28 -1.17
CA LEU A 191 -7.91 -17.51 -1.44
C LEU A 191 -8.50 -16.36 -2.27
N LEU A 192 -8.22 -15.12 -1.88
CA LEU A 192 -8.64 -13.94 -2.64
C LEU A 192 -8.11 -13.98 -4.07
N ALA A 193 -6.83 -14.32 -4.25
CA ALA A 193 -6.23 -14.48 -5.57
C ALA A 193 -6.92 -15.57 -6.41
N TYR A 194 -7.27 -16.70 -5.80
CA TYR A 194 -7.99 -17.79 -6.47
C TYR A 194 -9.40 -17.41 -6.92
N ILE A 195 -10.17 -16.74 -6.06
CA ILE A 195 -11.55 -16.35 -6.35
C ILE A 195 -11.61 -15.23 -7.40
N SER A 196 -10.68 -14.29 -7.35
CA SER A 196 -10.68 -13.11 -8.22
C SER A 196 -10.04 -13.34 -9.59
N ARG A 197 -8.90 -14.05 -9.66
CA ARG A 197 -8.16 -14.25 -10.91
C ARG A 197 -8.51 -15.56 -11.62
N GLY A 198 -8.99 -16.56 -10.89
CA GLY A 198 -9.07 -17.93 -11.40
C GLY A 198 -7.68 -18.46 -11.81
N TRP A 199 -7.64 -19.59 -12.53
CA TRP A 199 -6.38 -20.19 -12.99
C TRP A 199 -6.02 -19.70 -14.39
N ASP A 200 -5.05 -18.79 -14.50
CA ASP A 200 -4.59 -18.20 -15.76
C ASP A 200 -3.15 -18.61 -16.13
N VAL A 201 -2.71 -18.25 -17.34
CA VAL A 201 -1.38 -18.59 -17.90
C VAL A 201 -0.24 -17.99 -17.08
N GLU A 202 -0.46 -16.84 -16.43
CA GLU A 202 0.54 -16.20 -15.58
C GLU A 202 0.67 -16.91 -14.22
N THR A 203 -0.45 -17.30 -13.63
CA THR A 203 -0.50 -18.12 -12.41
C THR A 203 0.13 -19.47 -12.67
N GLU A 204 -0.21 -20.15 -13.77
CA GLU A 204 0.40 -21.42 -14.16
C GLU A 204 1.92 -21.30 -14.25
N ASN A 205 2.44 -20.25 -14.91
CA ASN A 205 3.88 -20.03 -15.04
C ASN A 205 4.56 -19.72 -13.69
N ARG A 206 3.95 -18.89 -12.83
CA ARG A 206 4.47 -18.53 -11.50
C ARG A 206 4.50 -19.73 -10.55
N VAL A 207 3.42 -20.52 -10.52
CA VAL A 207 3.32 -21.73 -9.69
C VAL A 207 4.28 -22.80 -10.21
N LYS A 208 4.34 -23.04 -11.53
CA LYS A 208 5.35 -23.92 -12.14
C LYS A 208 6.77 -23.49 -11.79
N ASP A 209 7.05 -22.20 -11.68
CA ASP A 209 8.37 -21.71 -11.26
C ASP A 209 8.64 -21.98 -9.78
N GLY A 210 7.69 -21.65 -8.90
CA GLY A 210 7.80 -21.90 -7.47
C GLY A 210 7.98 -23.38 -7.11
N ILE A 211 7.22 -24.27 -7.75
CA ILE A 211 7.25 -25.72 -7.53
C ILE A 211 8.54 -26.34 -8.07
N LEU A 212 8.87 -26.12 -9.36
CA LEU A 212 10.03 -26.76 -9.99
C LEU A 212 11.37 -26.25 -9.45
N SER A 213 11.42 -25.02 -8.93
CA SER A 213 12.62 -24.48 -8.29
C SER A 213 12.82 -24.93 -6.84
N GLY A 214 11.86 -25.68 -6.26
CA GLY A 214 11.87 -26.09 -4.85
C GLY A 214 11.59 -24.94 -3.86
N ARG A 215 11.33 -23.72 -4.34
CA ARG A 215 11.00 -22.57 -3.46
C ARG A 215 9.74 -22.85 -2.65
N PHE A 216 8.76 -23.54 -3.25
CA PHE A 216 7.49 -23.88 -2.62
C PHE A 216 7.55 -25.12 -1.73
N ASP A 217 8.67 -25.87 -1.69
CA ASP A 217 8.81 -27.06 -0.82
C ASP A 217 8.63 -26.71 0.66
N LYS A 218 8.96 -25.47 1.05
CA LYS A 218 8.74 -24.94 2.41
C LYS A 218 7.54 -23.99 2.43
N PHE A 219 6.38 -24.49 1.99
CA PHE A 219 5.10 -23.78 1.86
C PHE A 219 4.81 -22.76 2.98
N ASN A 220 4.98 -23.20 4.21
CA ASN A 220 4.71 -22.42 5.41
C ASN A 220 5.68 -21.27 5.72
N ARG A 221 6.82 -21.22 5.03
CA ARG A 221 7.85 -20.17 5.17
C ARG A 221 7.80 -19.13 4.04
N LEU A 222 6.82 -19.25 3.14
CA LEU A 222 6.64 -18.32 2.04
C LEU A 222 6.12 -16.98 2.57
N GLU A 223 6.60 -15.89 2.00
CA GLU A 223 6.18 -14.52 2.31
C GLU A 223 5.97 -13.74 0.99
N GLY A 224 5.07 -12.74 0.98
CA GLY A 224 4.84 -11.88 -0.17
C GLY A 224 4.27 -12.63 -1.39
N ALA A 225 4.75 -12.30 -2.59
CA ALA A 225 4.21 -12.84 -3.84
C ALA A 225 4.24 -14.38 -3.90
N ASP A 226 5.29 -15.01 -3.39
CA ASP A 226 5.40 -16.47 -3.36
C ASP A 226 4.33 -17.12 -2.45
N ALA A 227 4.00 -16.47 -1.33
CA ALA A 227 2.93 -16.95 -0.45
C ALA A 227 1.56 -16.84 -1.12
N ILE A 228 1.32 -15.76 -1.85
CA ILE A 228 0.07 -15.54 -2.60
C ILE A 228 -0.06 -16.56 -3.72
N ASP A 229 0.98 -16.78 -4.52
CA ASP A 229 0.94 -17.72 -5.65
C ASP A 229 0.84 -19.18 -5.17
N ALA A 230 1.56 -19.56 -4.10
CA ALA A 230 1.41 -20.88 -3.49
C ALA A 230 0.01 -21.06 -2.85
N GLY A 231 -0.48 -20.03 -2.16
CA GLY A 231 -1.83 -20.00 -1.60
C GLY A 231 -2.92 -20.16 -2.66
N HIS A 232 -2.80 -19.43 -3.77
CA HIS A 232 -3.68 -19.58 -4.93
C HIS A 232 -3.69 -21.04 -5.42
N SER A 233 -2.52 -21.64 -5.60
CA SER A 233 -2.41 -23.01 -6.09
C SER A 233 -2.91 -24.08 -5.13
N ILE A 234 -2.84 -23.89 -3.81
CA ILE A 234 -3.41 -24.86 -2.86
C ILE A 234 -4.93 -24.79 -2.86
N TRP A 235 -5.53 -23.61 -2.99
CA TRP A 235 -6.99 -23.47 -3.12
C TRP A 235 -7.51 -24.03 -4.43
N TYR A 236 -6.74 -23.83 -5.52
CA TYR A 236 -7.02 -24.49 -6.79
C TYR A 236 -6.96 -26.01 -6.64
N PHE A 237 -5.90 -26.57 -6.04
CA PHE A 237 -5.80 -28.01 -5.78
C PHE A 237 -6.97 -28.52 -4.93
N ILE A 238 -7.36 -27.83 -3.87
CA ILE A 238 -8.53 -28.20 -3.06
C ILE A 238 -9.79 -28.25 -3.93
N SER A 239 -9.99 -27.25 -4.78
CA SER A 239 -11.16 -27.19 -5.66
C SER A 239 -11.20 -28.33 -6.69
N GLU A 240 -10.04 -28.76 -7.19
CA GLU A 240 -9.92 -29.84 -8.17
C GLU A 240 -10.04 -31.23 -7.51
N SER A 241 -9.47 -31.41 -6.32
CA SER A 241 -9.40 -32.71 -5.65
C SER A 241 -10.59 -33.00 -4.74
N PHE A 242 -11.16 -31.98 -4.07
CA PHE A 242 -12.24 -32.13 -3.09
C PHE A 242 -13.52 -31.39 -3.49
N GLY A 243 -13.49 -30.57 -4.54
CA GLY A 243 -14.62 -29.79 -5.03
C GLY A 243 -14.69 -28.37 -4.45
N LYS A 244 -15.27 -27.46 -5.24
CA LYS A 244 -15.40 -26.03 -4.89
C LYS A 244 -16.24 -25.76 -3.63
N SER A 245 -17.20 -26.64 -3.32
CA SER A 245 -18.10 -26.50 -2.16
C SER A 245 -17.39 -26.68 -0.81
N MET A 246 -16.19 -27.28 -0.77
CA MET A 246 -15.45 -27.45 0.49
C MET A 246 -14.84 -26.15 1.00
N ILE A 247 -14.61 -25.17 0.12
CA ILE A 247 -13.98 -23.89 0.46
C ILE A 247 -14.77 -23.10 1.51
N PRO A 248 -16.07 -22.78 1.33
CA PRO A 248 -16.86 -22.10 2.36
C PRO A 248 -16.88 -22.86 3.69
N THR A 249 -16.96 -24.19 3.65
CA THR A 249 -16.94 -25.03 4.85
C THR A 249 -15.61 -24.93 5.60
N ILE A 250 -14.47 -24.97 4.90
CA ILE A 250 -13.14 -24.79 5.51
C ILE A 250 -13.04 -23.43 6.21
N ILE A 251 -13.56 -22.36 5.58
CA ILE A 251 -13.56 -21.01 6.14
C ILE A 251 -14.41 -20.96 7.42
N TYR A 252 -15.61 -21.53 7.37
CA TYR A 252 -16.51 -21.62 8.51
C TYR A 252 -15.86 -22.33 9.71
N PHE A 253 -15.27 -23.51 9.50
CA PHE A 253 -14.57 -24.24 10.56
C PHE A 253 -13.29 -23.55 11.02
N THR A 254 -12.60 -22.83 10.14
CA THR A 254 -11.42 -22.02 10.50
C THR A 254 -11.81 -20.91 11.47
N ARG A 255 -12.93 -20.23 11.22
CA ARG A 255 -13.48 -19.19 12.10
C ARG A 255 -13.83 -19.78 13.47
N ILE A 256 -14.61 -20.87 13.51
CA ILE A 256 -15.07 -21.49 14.77
C ILE A 256 -13.89 -21.94 15.63
N ASN A 257 -12.94 -22.64 15.02
CA ASN A 257 -11.78 -23.18 15.73
C ASN A 257 -10.67 -22.15 15.96
N LYS A 258 -10.82 -20.94 15.39
CA LYS A 258 -9.81 -19.87 15.40
C LYS A 258 -8.44 -20.35 14.91
N ASN A 259 -8.44 -21.30 13.97
CA ASN A 259 -7.25 -22.01 13.51
C ASN A 259 -7.46 -22.60 12.11
N ALA A 260 -6.66 -22.13 11.15
CA ALA A 260 -6.72 -22.62 9.76
C ALA A 260 -6.40 -24.12 9.66
N SER A 261 -5.42 -24.63 10.43
CA SER A 261 -5.03 -26.05 10.38
C SER A 261 -6.17 -26.98 10.83
N SER A 262 -6.95 -26.55 11.83
CA SER A 262 -8.13 -27.29 12.30
C SER A 262 -9.26 -27.28 11.27
N GLY A 263 -9.41 -26.18 10.52
CA GLY A 263 -10.37 -26.09 9.42
C GLY A 263 -10.14 -27.16 8.36
N PHE A 264 -8.90 -27.32 7.88
CA PHE A 264 -8.56 -28.36 6.91
C PHE A 264 -8.74 -29.77 7.48
N LEU A 265 -8.29 -30.01 8.72
CA LEU A 265 -8.38 -31.34 9.34
C LEU A 265 -9.84 -31.79 9.51
N ASN A 266 -10.72 -30.89 9.97
CA ASN A 266 -12.12 -31.23 10.23
C ASN A 266 -12.94 -31.41 8.95
N VAL A 267 -12.61 -30.68 7.87
CA VAL A 267 -13.39 -30.71 6.62
C VAL A 267 -12.84 -31.73 5.63
N LEU A 268 -11.52 -31.78 5.44
CA LEU A 268 -10.87 -32.66 4.47
C LEU A 268 -10.39 -33.98 5.09
N GLY A 269 -10.37 -34.10 6.42
CA GLY A 269 -9.80 -35.26 7.13
C GLY A 269 -8.27 -35.33 7.08
N THR A 270 -7.60 -34.33 6.50
CA THR A 270 -6.14 -34.31 6.32
C THR A 270 -5.47 -33.18 7.07
N SER A 271 -4.30 -33.46 7.65
CA SER A 271 -3.48 -32.40 8.27
C SER A 271 -2.94 -31.45 7.20
N LEU A 272 -2.76 -30.16 7.55
CA LEU A 272 -2.18 -29.17 6.62
C LEU A 272 -0.80 -29.61 6.08
N SER A 273 0.00 -30.31 6.87
CA SER A 273 1.28 -30.87 6.43
C SER A 273 1.10 -31.95 5.36
N ALA A 274 0.17 -32.89 5.55
CA ALA A 274 -0.14 -33.92 4.57
C ALA A 274 -0.73 -33.30 3.29
N LEU A 275 -1.67 -32.37 3.45
CA LEU A 275 -2.27 -31.62 2.34
C LEU A 275 -1.19 -30.87 1.52
N SER A 276 -0.23 -30.23 2.19
CA SER A 276 0.86 -29.54 1.49
C SER A 276 1.78 -30.50 0.72
N TYR A 277 1.97 -31.73 1.21
CA TYR A 277 2.75 -32.75 0.51
C TYR A 277 1.98 -33.26 -0.73
N GLU A 278 0.70 -33.59 -0.58
CA GLU A 278 -0.18 -34.03 -1.66
C GLU A 278 -0.32 -32.96 -2.75
N TRP A 279 -0.53 -31.70 -2.36
CA TRP A 279 -0.55 -30.55 -3.27
C TRP A 279 0.75 -30.42 -4.07
N LEU A 280 1.90 -30.50 -3.40
CA LEU A 280 3.20 -30.41 -4.04
C LEU A 280 3.43 -31.58 -5.01
N HIS A 281 3.02 -32.79 -4.62
CA HIS A 281 3.08 -33.97 -5.47
C HIS A 281 2.17 -33.83 -6.69
N PHE A 282 0.92 -33.38 -6.52
CA PHE A 282 -0.03 -33.12 -7.60
C PHE A 282 0.56 -32.21 -8.69
N PHE A 283 1.15 -31.08 -8.29
CA PHE A 283 1.77 -30.17 -9.25
C PHE A 283 3.09 -30.70 -9.83
N LYS A 284 3.92 -31.40 -9.06
CA LYS A 284 5.14 -32.05 -9.58
C LYS A 284 4.80 -33.06 -10.68
N THR A 285 3.78 -33.89 -10.48
CA THR A 285 3.30 -34.85 -11.48
C THR A 285 2.69 -34.14 -12.69
N ARG A 286 1.88 -33.10 -12.48
CA ARG A 286 1.32 -32.29 -13.58
C ARG A 286 2.40 -31.70 -14.48
N TYR A 287 3.50 -31.22 -13.91
CA TYR A 287 4.60 -30.60 -14.66
C TYR A 287 5.63 -31.60 -15.23
N GLN A 288 5.45 -32.90 -15.02
CA GLN A 288 6.20 -33.97 -15.69
C GLN A 288 5.60 -34.36 -17.05
N ASP A 289 4.38 -33.92 -17.38
CA ASP A 289 3.74 -34.17 -18.67
C ASP A 289 4.60 -33.63 -19.84
N PRO A 290 4.83 -34.41 -20.92
CA PRO A 290 5.56 -33.96 -22.12
C PRO A 290 5.08 -32.64 -22.74
N ALA A 291 3.80 -32.27 -22.55
CA ALA A 291 3.28 -30.96 -22.97
C ALA A 291 3.93 -29.78 -22.24
N HIS A 292 4.60 -30.01 -21.11
CA HIS A 292 5.40 -29.01 -20.39
C HIS A 292 6.88 -29.03 -20.75
N GLU A 293 7.33 -29.99 -21.57
CA GLU A 293 8.68 -30.03 -22.13
C GLU A 293 8.85 -28.98 -23.21
N GLY A 294 9.98 -28.29 -23.15
CA GLY A 294 10.34 -27.23 -24.08
C GLY A 294 11.74 -26.71 -23.81
N ASP A 295 12.21 -25.88 -24.73
CA ASP A 295 13.56 -25.35 -24.74
C ASP A 295 13.75 -24.27 -23.66
N MET A 296 15.01 -24.06 -23.30
CA MET A 296 15.41 -22.84 -22.59
C MET A 296 15.43 -21.66 -23.57
N PRO A 297 15.28 -20.41 -23.09
CA PRO A 297 15.40 -19.24 -23.94
C PRO A 297 16.66 -19.24 -24.78
N ALA A 298 16.53 -18.99 -26.08
CA ALA A 298 17.66 -18.87 -26.99
C ALA A 298 18.34 -17.50 -26.87
N GLY A 299 19.61 -17.43 -27.29
CA GLY A 299 20.37 -16.19 -27.34
C GLY A 299 21.32 -15.93 -26.16
N LYS A 300 21.95 -14.75 -26.16
CA LYS A 300 22.94 -14.32 -25.17
C LYS A 300 22.22 -13.79 -23.93
N ALA A 301 22.52 -14.38 -22.77
CA ALA A 301 22.01 -13.91 -21.48
C ALA A 301 22.69 -12.60 -21.05
N ILE A 302 21.87 -11.61 -20.66
CA ILE A 302 22.30 -10.33 -20.10
C ILE A 302 22.07 -10.37 -18.59
N SER A 303 23.15 -10.12 -17.83
CA SER A 303 23.10 -10.20 -16.36
C SER A 303 22.28 -9.07 -15.76
N LEU A 304 21.15 -9.41 -15.14
CA LEU A 304 20.36 -8.50 -14.32
C LEU A 304 20.75 -8.63 -12.84
N LYS A 305 20.77 -7.49 -12.13
CA LYS A 305 21.01 -7.46 -10.68
C LYS A 305 19.77 -7.93 -9.91
N ASN A 306 19.53 -9.24 -9.90
CA ASN A 306 18.41 -9.88 -9.22
C ASN A 306 18.41 -9.58 -7.71
N ARG A 307 17.64 -8.58 -7.30
CA ARG A 307 17.41 -8.20 -5.90
C ARG A 307 16.05 -8.71 -5.46
N LYS A 308 15.90 -9.02 -4.17
CA LYS A 308 14.58 -9.39 -3.60
C LYS A 308 13.56 -8.26 -3.83
N ALA A 309 12.30 -8.64 -4.03
CA ALA A 309 11.18 -7.72 -4.25
C ALA A 309 11.43 -6.67 -5.36
N THR A 310 12.13 -7.08 -6.42
CA THR A 310 12.40 -6.22 -7.59
C THR A 310 11.87 -6.90 -8.84
N GLU A 311 10.93 -6.24 -9.51
CA GLU A 311 10.35 -6.67 -10.78
C GLU A 311 11.09 -5.96 -11.91
N TYR A 312 11.42 -6.70 -12.98
CA TYR A 312 12.00 -6.14 -14.21
C TYR A 312 10.96 -6.12 -15.30
N LEU A 313 10.92 -5.06 -16.10
CA LEU A 313 9.84 -4.78 -17.05
C LEU A 313 10.38 -4.06 -18.29
N ARG A 314 9.67 -4.15 -19.42
CA ARG A 314 9.83 -3.30 -20.63
C ARG A 314 11.25 -3.28 -21.18
N ALA A 315 11.76 -4.43 -21.61
CA ALA A 315 13.02 -4.50 -22.32
C ALA A 315 12.83 -4.08 -23.78
N ARG A 316 13.52 -3.02 -24.22
CA ARG A 316 13.39 -2.46 -25.58
C ARG A 316 14.76 -2.35 -26.23
N ILE A 317 14.94 -3.06 -27.33
CA ILE A 317 16.16 -3.04 -28.13
C ILE A 317 16.18 -1.83 -29.06
N SER A 318 17.33 -1.17 -29.20
CA SER A 318 17.49 -0.06 -30.14
C SER A 318 17.47 -0.55 -31.60
N PRO A 319 17.09 0.30 -32.58
CA PRO A 319 17.13 -0.05 -34.00
C PRO A 319 18.50 -0.60 -34.44
N ASP A 320 19.59 0.07 -34.03
CA ASP A 320 20.98 -0.32 -34.30
C ASP A 320 21.48 -1.52 -33.46
N THR A 321 20.64 -2.08 -32.57
CA THR A 321 20.92 -3.21 -31.67
C THR A 321 22.02 -3.01 -30.64
N ARG A 322 22.63 -1.82 -30.58
CA ARG A 322 23.72 -1.51 -29.67
C ARG A 322 23.26 -1.39 -28.22
N TYR A 323 22.03 -0.92 -28.00
CA TYR A 323 21.50 -0.64 -26.68
C TYR A 323 20.23 -1.42 -26.38
N ILE A 324 20.06 -1.78 -25.11
CA ILE A 324 18.78 -2.29 -24.59
C ILE A 324 18.38 -1.45 -23.38
N ALA A 325 17.22 -0.80 -23.47
CA ALA A 325 16.63 -0.07 -22.36
C ALA A 325 15.70 -1.00 -21.58
N TYR A 326 15.75 -0.97 -20.25
CA TYR A 326 14.85 -1.77 -19.41
C TYR A 326 14.57 -1.09 -18.07
N THR A 327 13.45 -1.46 -17.45
CA THR A 327 12.99 -0.88 -16.19
C THR A 327 13.13 -1.89 -15.05
N SER A 328 13.47 -1.41 -13.86
CA SER A 328 13.26 -2.15 -12.60
C SER A 328 12.30 -1.38 -11.69
N ASN A 329 11.33 -2.06 -11.10
CA ASN A 329 10.50 -1.54 -10.02
C ASN A 329 10.81 -2.32 -8.73
N ALA A 330 11.40 -1.64 -7.75
CA ALA A 330 11.67 -2.21 -6.44
C ALA A 330 10.76 -1.53 -5.41
N GLU A 331 9.60 -2.14 -5.13
CA GLU A 331 8.65 -1.68 -4.09
C GLU A 331 8.21 -0.21 -4.30
N GLY A 332 7.89 0.14 -5.55
CA GLY A 332 7.48 1.49 -5.96
C GLY A 332 8.64 2.41 -6.35
N GLN A 333 9.90 2.02 -6.13
CA GLN A 333 11.06 2.74 -6.63
C GLN A 333 11.43 2.26 -8.04
N ILE A 334 11.14 3.12 -9.01
CA ILE A 334 11.37 2.85 -10.43
C ILE A 334 12.75 3.33 -10.84
N ARG A 335 13.46 2.52 -11.63
CA ARG A 335 14.72 2.88 -12.29
C ARG A 335 14.70 2.44 -13.74
N VAL A 336 15.22 3.28 -14.63
CA VAL A 336 15.46 2.91 -16.03
C VAL A 336 16.96 2.73 -16.23
N PHE A 337 17.32 1.63 -16.87
CA PHE A 337 18.67 1.26 -17.21
C PHE A 337 18.85 1.22 -18.72
N LEU A 338 20.06 1.56 -19.17
CA LEU A 338 20.51 1.43 -20.53
C LEU A 338 21.70 0.47 -20.53
N TYR A 339 21.51 -0.70 -21.12
CA TYR A 339 22.55 -1.68 -21.38
C TYR A 339 23.24 -1.36 -22.70
N ASP A 340 24.57 -1.36 -22.71
CA ASP A 340 25.40 -1.17 -23.90
C ASP A 340 26.09 -2.49 -24.25
N GLU A 341 25.78 -3.03 -25.43
CA GLU A 341 26.30 -4.31 -25.95
C GLU A 341 27.83 -4.29 -26.12
N GLN A 342 28.41 -3.15 -26.51
CA GLN A 342 29.86 -3.04 -26.73
C GLN A 342 30.64 -3.12 -25.43
N THR A 343 30.11 -2.51 -24.36
CA THR A 343 30.79 -2.51 -23.04
C THR A 343 30.36 -3.64 -22.13
N GLY A 344 29.23 -4.29 -22.43
CA GLY A 344 28.59 -5.30 -21.59
C GLY A 344 28.06 -4.75 -20.26
N LYS A 345 27.86 -3.44 -20.12
CA LYS A 345 27.48 -2.78 -18.86
C LYS A 345 26.12 -2.09 -18.95
N SER A 346 25.35 -2.18 -17.86
CA SER A 346 24.12 -1.40 -17.68
C SER A 346 24.36 -0.13 -16.86
N LYS A 347 23.95 1.02 -17.40
CA LYS A 347 23.97 2.32 -16.72
C LYS A 347 22.56 2.73 -16.33
N LYS A 348 22.37 3.19 -15.09
CA LYS A 348 21.11 3.80 -14.64
C LYS A 348 20.99 5.21 -15.23
N ILE A 349 19.93 5.48 -15.99
CA ILE A 349 19.68 6.78 -16.63
C ILE A 349 18.52 7.56 -16.01
N PHE A 350 17.64 6.90 -15.25
CA PHE A 350 16.50 7.54 -14.57
C PHE A 350 16.19 6.84 -13.24
N GLN A 351 15.67 7.60 -12.27
CA GLN A 351 15.16 7.07 -10.99
C GLN A 351 14.05 7.97 -10.46
N THR A 352 12.95 7.36 -9.99
CA THR A 352 11.84 8.07 -9.34
C THR A 352 11.20 7.18 -8.27
N GLY A 353 10.39 7.78 -7.41
CA GLY A 353 9.73 7.10 -6.30
C GLY A 353 10.66 6.71 -5.14
N ALA A 354 10.05 6.13 -4.10
CA ALA A 354 10.72 5.62 -2.91
C ALA A 354 10.23 4.20 -2.62
N LYS A 355 11.04 3.41 -1.91
CA LYS A 355 10.64 2.07 -1.48
C LYS A 355 9.57 2.18 -0.40
N LEU A 356 8.35 1.78 -0.72
CA LEU A 356 7.17 1.94 0.13
C LEU A 356 6.31 0.68 0.03
N GLY A 357 5.70 0.26 1.14
CA GLY A 357 4.68 -0.79 1.14
C GLY A 357 3.34 -0.25 0.66
N GLN A 358 3.23 0.10 -0.62
CA GLN A 358 2.00 0.54 -1.28
C GLN A 358 1.81 -0.24 -2.58
N VAL A 359 0.58 -0.32 -3.08
CA VAL A 359 0.28 -0.96 -4.37
C VAL A 359 1.17 -0.37 -5.47
N GLU A 360 2.01 -1.20 -6.07
CA GLU A 360 2.95 -0.81 -7.12
C GLU A 360 2.25 -0.66 -8.48
N ASP A 361 2.77 0.25 -9.30
CA ASP A 361 2.34 0.37 -10.70
C ASP A 361 3.40 -0.33 -11.56
N TYR A 362 3.01 -1.42 -12.23
CA TYR A 362 3.89 -2.16 -13.15
C TYR A 362 3.62 -1.82 -14.63
N SER A 363 2.62 -0.98 -14.92
CA SER A 363 2.32 -0.55 -16.29
C SER A 363 3.28 0.54 -16.78
N PHE A 364 3.79 1.38 -15.87
CA PHE A 364 4.74 2.45 -16.15
C PHE A 364 6.13 2.21 -15.54
N PRO A 365 7.18 2.87 -16.09
CA PRO A 365 7.20 3.63 -17.33
C PRO A 365 7.14 2.71 -18.57
N ILE A 366 6.62 3.26 -19.66
CA ILE A 366 6.67 2.64 -20.98
C ILE A 366 7.79 3.27 -21.81
N LEU A 367 8.58 2.43 -22.47
CA LEU A 367 9.79 2.81 -23.19
C LEU A 367 9.61 2.51 -24.68
N THR A 368 10.10 3.40 -25.54
CA THR A 368 10.23 3.09 -26.97
C THR A 368 11.41 3.87 -27.55
N TRP A 369 12.00 3.33 -28.61
CA TRP A 369 13.09 3.99 -29.32
C TRP A 369 12.54 4.80 -30.49
N HIS A 370 13.11 5.99 -30.70
CA HIS A 370 12.89 6.72 -31.95
C HIS A 370 13.49 5.91 -33.13
N PRO A 371 12.89 5.95 -34.33
CA PRO A 371 13.39 5.19 -35.48
C PRO A 371 14.86 5.44 -35.82
N THR A 372 15.38 6.65 -35.54
CA THR A 372 16.79 7.00 -35.76
C THR A 372 17.77 6.29 -34.81
N GLY A 373 17.31 5.64 -33.74
CA GLY A 373 18.14 4.98 -32.72
C GLY A 373 18.93 5.90 -31.80
N GLN A 374 18.91 7.22 -32.03
CA GLN A 374 19.67 8.21 -31.24
C GLN A 374 18.91 8.76 -30.03
N LEU A 375 17.63 8.43 -29.91
CA LEU A 375 16.72 8.98 -28.92
C LEU A 375 15.88 7.86 -28.28
N LEU A 376 15.94 7.76 -26.95
CA LEU A 376 15.05 6.91 -26.18
C LEU A 376 13.92 7.78 -25.61
N SER A 377 12.67 7.41 -25.84
CA SER A 377 11.54 8.05 -25.20
C SER A 377 10.95 7.19 -24.09
N MET A 378 10.40 7.87 -23.09
CA MET A 378 9.75 7.27 -21.93
C MET A 378 8.46 8.01 -21.65
N MET A 379 7.33 7.31 -21.53
CA MET A 379 6.11 7.91 -20.98
C MET A 379 5.81 7.34 -19.60
N MET A 380 5.38 8.21 -18.71
CA MET A 380 4.89 7.84 -17.39
C MET A 380 3.98 8.92 -16.82
N GLU A 381 3.16 8.54 -15.85
CA GLU A 381 2.43 9.51 -15.04
C GLU A 381 3.37 10.25 -14.08
N TYR A 382 3.34 11.58 -14.14
CA TYR A 382 4.06 12.44 -13.22
C TYR A 382 3.14 13.56 -12.73
N LYS A 383 2.90 13.62 -11.42
CA LYS A 383 2.00 14.61 -10.77
C LYS A 383 0.56 14.61 -11.35
N GLY A 384 0.00 13.43 -11.59
CA GLY A 384 -1.36 13.28 -12.12
C GLY A 384 -1.52 13.62 -13.60
N ARG A 385 -0.43 13.63 -14.38
CA ARG A 385 -0.43 13.95 -15.82
C ARG A 385 0.47 12.97 -16.57
N VAL A 386 0.10 12.63 -17.79
CA VAL A 386 0.96 11.83 -18.66
C VAL A 386 2.10 12.73 -19.16
N ARG A 387 3.33 12.32 -18.90
CA ARG A 387 4.54 13.01 -19.34
C ARG A 387 5.34 12.10 -20.26
N MET A 388 5.65 12.61 -21.44
CA MET A 388 6.68 12.05 -22.30
C MET A 388 8.03 12.69 -21.95
N SER A 389 9.05 11.86 -21.78
CA SER A 389 10.41 12.27 -21.51
C SER A 389 11.32 11.70 -22.59
N LEU A 390 12.17 12.54 -23.16
CA LEU A 390 13.07 12.21 -24.25
C LEU A 390 14.51 12.18 -23.72
N TYR A 391 15.28 11.17 -24.09
CA TYR A 391 16.68 11.00 -23.70
C TYR A 391 17.56 10.85 -24.95
N PRO A 392 18.11 11.96 -25.48
CA PRO A 392 19.08 11.93 -26.54
C PRO A 392 20.39 11.30 -26.06
N LEU A 393 20.95 10.36 -26.82
CA LEU A 393 22.16 9.62 -26.44
C LEU A 393 23.44 10.47 -26.46
N ASP A 394 23.43 11.56 -27.22
CA ASP A 394 24.50 12.54 -27.38
C ASP A 394 24.59 13.48 -26.17
N THR A 395 23.50 14.15 -25.81
CA THR A 395 23.46 15.13 -24.71
C THR A 395 23.31 14.48 -23.34
N ARG A 396 22.70 13.28 -23.30
CA ARG A 396 22.43 12.50 -22.08
C ARG A 396 21.60 13.26 -21.05
N LYS A 397 20.75 14.18 -21.50
CA LYS A 397 19.84 14.97 -20.65
C LYS A 397 18.40 14.62 -20.99
N TRP A 398 17.56 14.55 -19.96
CA TRP A 398 16.14 14.35 -20.17
C TRP A 398 15.46 15.66 -20.54
N GLU A 399 14.66 15.61 -21.60
CA GLU A 399 13.72 16.66 -22.00
C GLU A 399 12.30 16.16 -21.70
N HIS A 400 11.39 17.05 -21.34
CA HIS A 400 10.06 16.66 -20.86
C HIS A 400 8.96 17.45 -21.56
N GLN A 401 7.93 16.74 -22.00
CA GLN A 401 6.69 17.31 -22.53
C GLN A 401 5.47 16.61 -21.94
N GLU A 402 4.39 17.36 -21.75
CA GLU A 402 3.11 16.81 -21.29
C GLU A 402 2.28 16.35 -22.49
N ILE A 403 1.65 15.19 -22.37
CA ILE A 403 0.75 14.66 -23.40
C ILE A 403 -0.68 14.74 -22.86
N LYS A 404 -1.55 15.46 -23.55
CA LYS A 404 -2.97 15.66 -23.22
C LYS A 404 -3.84 15.15 -24.37
N PRO A 405 -5.12 14.79 -24.14
CA PRO A 405 -5.88 14.85 -22.90
C PRO A 405 -5.98 13.52 -22.13
N TYR A 406 -5.05 12.58 -22.34
CA TYR A 406 -5.20 11.21 -21.83
C TYR A 406 -5.01 11.09 -20.31
N ASP A 407 -5.80 10.22 -19.69
CA ASP A 407 -5.66 9.87 -18.28
C ASP A 407 -4.43 8.96 -18.06
N LYS A 408 -4.19 8.04 -19.00
CA LYS A 408 -3.11 7.05 -19.00
C LYS A 408 -2.76 6.65 -20.43
N VAL A 409 -1.49 6.31 -20.70
CA VAL A 409 -1.04 5.70 -21.97
C VAL A 409 -0.50 4.32 -21.65
N LEU A 410 -0.96 3.29 -22.37
CA LEU A 410 -0.63 1.89 -22.11
C LEU A 410 0.55 1.41 -22.95
N ASP A 411 0.64 1.86 -24.20
CA ASP A 411 1.73 1.55 -25.10
C ASP A 411 1.76 2.54 -26.28
N TYR A 412 2.90 2.64 -26.97
CA TYR A 412 3.06 3.53 -28.11
C TYR A 412 4.21 3.13 -29.05
N SER A 413 4.11 3.57 -30.29
CA SER A 413 5.12 3.36 -31.34
C SER A 413 5.25 4.59 -32.22
N TYR A 414 6.48 4.88 -32.67
CA TYR A 414 6.74 5.92 -33.66
C TYR A 414 6.32 5.46 -35.07
N SER A 415 5.92 6.43 -35.89
CA SER A 415 5.92 6.30 -37.34
C SER A 415 7.36 6.22 -37.86
N ASP A 416 7.55 5.72 -39.07
CA ASP A 416 8.87 5.50 -39.67
C ASP A 416 9.64 6.82 -39.89
N ASP A 417 8.93 7.94 -40.06
CA ASP A 417 9.50 9.30 -40.12
C ASP A 417 9.82 9.91 -38.74
N GLY A 418 9.36 9.29 -37.65
CA GLY A 418 9.54 9.76 -36.28
C GLY A 418 8.68 10.97 -35.88
N LEU A 419 7.82 11.49 -36.75
CA LEU A 419 7.03 12.72 -36.51
C LEU A 419 5.72 12.45 -35.77
N ASN A 420 5.15 11.26 -35.95
CA ASN A 420 3.91 10.84 -35.33
C ASN A 420 4.16 9.66 -34.38
N ILE A 421 3.29 9.52 -33.40
CA ILE A 421 3.23 8.35 -32.52
C ILE A 421 1.80 7.81 -32.50
N VAL A 422 1.65 6.50 -32.62
CA VAL A 422 0.39 5.83 -32.34
C VAL A 422 0.36 5.44 -30.87
N LEU A 423 -0.74 5.75 -30.19
CA LEU A 423 -0.95 5.58 -28.76
C LEU A 423 -2.12 4.62 -28.54
N SER A 424 -1.97 3.70 -27.59
CA SER A 424 -3.12 3.11 -26.88
C SER A 424 -3.26 3.87 -25.56
N ALA A 425 -4.38 4.57 -25.40
CA ALA A 425 -4.56 5.52 -24.31
C ALA A 425 -5.95 5.44 -23.69
N VAL A 426 -6.00 5.71 -22.39
CA VAL A 426 -7.23 5.77 -21.62
C VAL A 426 -7.78 7.19 -21.62
N SER A 427 -9.04 7.34 -22.00
CA SER A 427 -9.79 8.59 -21.93
C SER A 427 -11.24 8.27 -21.56
N ASN A 428 -11.79 8.92 -20.52
CA ASN A 428 -13.16 8.70 -20.03
C ASN A 428 -13.47 7.22 -19.72
N GLY A 429 -12.49 6.48 -19.20
CA GLY A 429 -12.64 5.06 -18.87
C GLY A 429 -12.55 4.09 -20.05
N LEU A 430 -12.43 4.57 -21.29
CA LEU A 430 -12.27 3.74 -22.49
C LEU A 430 -10.79 3.68 -22.91
N THR A 431 -10.40 2.56 -23.51
CA THR A 431 -9.02 2.31 -23.98
C THR A 431 -9.01 2.27 -25.50
N ASP A 432 -8.70 3.41 -26.11
CA ASP A 432 -8.80 3.63 -27.56
C ASP A 432 -7.43 3.89 -28.20
N LEU A 433 -7.39 3.85 -29.53
CA LEU A 433 -6.24 4.22 -30.34
C LEU A 433 -6.28 5.69 -30.75
N TYR A 434 -5.11 6.31 -30.70
CA TYR A 434 -4.90 7.70 -31.13
C TYR A 434 -3.61 7.82 -31.93
N VAL A 435 -3.59 8.72 -32.92
CA VAL A 435 -2.35 9.16 -33.56
C VAL A 435 -2.05 10.58 -33.11
N TYR A 436 -0.88 10.77 -32.52
CA TYR A 436 -0.44 12.04 -31.96
C TYR A 436 0.76 12.59 -32.74
N ASN A 437 0.65 13.85 -33.18
CA ASN A 437 1.71 14.53 -33.90
C ASN A 437 2.61 15.29 -32.91
N LEU A 438 3.91 14.97 -32.91
CA LEU A 438 4.86 15.52 -31.93
C LEU A 438 5.17 17.01 -32.15
N LEU A 439 5.08 17.50 -33.39
CA LEU A 439 5.37 18.90 -33.74
C LEU A 439 4.16 19.81 -33.51
N ALA A 440 2.98 19.36 -33.93
CA ALA A 440 1.73 20.11 -33.83
C ALA A 440 1.07 20.00 -32.45
N ASN A 441 1.44 18.99 -31.63
CA ASN A 441 0.80 18.70 -30.34
C ASN A 441 -0.71 18.46 -30.49
N THR A 442 -1.10 17.73 -31.53
CA THR A 442 -2.49 17.39 -31.86
C THR A 442 -2.68 15.88 -31.83
N SER A 443 -3.91 15.44 -31.51
CA SER A 443 -4.32 14.04 -31.52
C SER A 443 -5.47 13.81 -32.48
N GLU A 444 -5.37 12.75 -33.27
CA GLU A 444 -6.45 12.14 -34.05
C GLU A 444 -6.94 10.89 -33.31
N LYS A 445 -8.24 10.78 -33.05
CA LYS A 445 -8.86 9.59 -32.45
C LYS A 445 -9.16 8.58 -33.56
N ILE A 446 -8.75 7.33 -33.37
CA ILE A 446 -8.92 6.27 -34.36
C ILE A 446 -10.12 5.39 -34.01
N THR A 447 -10.19 4.88 -32.78
CA THR A 447 -11.31 4.04 -32.29
C THR A 447 -12.07 4.76 -31.17
N ASP A 448 -13.37 4.48 -31.01
CA ASP A 448 -14.24 5.07 -29.96
C ASP A 448 -15.35 4.10 -29.53
N ASP A 449 -14.98 2.97 -28.93
CA ASP A 449 -15.91 1.91 -28.55
C ASP A 449 -15.62 1.32 -27.15
N GLU A 450 -16.44 0.36 -26.69
CA GLU A 450 -16.21 -0.31 -25.40
C GLU A 450 -15.09 -1.37 -25.47
N ALA A 451 -14.62 -1.73 -26.67
CA ALA A 451 -13.53 -2.68 -26.81
C ALA A 451 -12.21 -1.99 -26.45
N GLY A 452 -11.33 -2.74 -25.80
CA GLY A 452 -10.00 -2.23 -25.47
C GLY A 452 -9.04 -2.48 -26.63
N ASP A 453 -8.35 -1.42 -27.05
CA ASP A 453 -7.32 -1.50 -28.08
C ASP A 453 -5.91 -1.31 -27.52
N TYR A 454 -5.03 -2.27 -27.79
CA TYR A 454 -3.75 -2.42 -27.12
C TYR A 454 -2.59 -2.58 -28.09
N ASN A 455 -1.39 -2.22 -27.61
CA ASN A 455 -0.10 -2.44 -28.27
C ASN A 455 -0.04 -2.03 -29.76
N PRO A 456 -0.41 -0.79 -30.12
CA PRO A 456 -0.42 -0.38 -31.52
C PRO A 456 1.00 -0.21 -32.08
N ARG A 457 1.18 -0.58 -33.35
CA ARG A 457 2.42 -0.44 -34.11
C ARG A 457 2.13 0.11 -35.50
N PHE A 458 2.87 1.14 -35.91
CA PHE A 458 2.89 1.52 -37.33
C PHE A 458 3.57 0.45 -38.15
N ILE A 459 2.95 0.08 -39.28
CA ILE A 459 3.42 -0.91 -40.25
C ILE A 459 3.29 -0.38 -41.68
N ASN A 460 3.88 -1.09 -42.65
CA ASN A 460 3.77 -0.80 -44.08
C ASN A 460 4.14 0.65 -44.46
N GLY A 461 5.26 1.16 -43.95
CA GLY A 461 5.66 2.55 -44.20
C GLY A 461 4.76 3.56 -43.48
N SER A 462 4.26 3.20 -42.30
CA SER A 462 3.30 3.96 -41.49
C SER A 462 1.95 4.23 -42.17
N ARG A 463 1.61 3.46 -43.21
CA ARG A 463 0.31 3.53 -43.90
C ARG A 463 -0.78 2.73 -43.19
N SER A 464 -0.42 1.83 -42.29
CA SER A 464 -1.38 1.02 -41.55
C SER A 464 -0.94 0.86 -40.09
N ILE A 465 -1.90 0.54 -39.22
CA ILE A 465 -1.69 0.35 -37.78
C ILE A 465 -2.07 -1.08 -37.43
N LEU A 466 -1.11 -1.85 -36.90
CA LEU A 466 -1.32 -3.17 -36.30
C LEU A 466 -1.61 -3.00 -34.81
N PHE A 467 -2.64 -3.65 -34.28
CA PHE A 467 -3.00 -3.58 -32.87
C PHE A 467 -3.72 -4.84 -32.39
N LEU A 468 -3.87 -4.96 -31.08
CA LEU A 468 -4.67 -6.01 -30.45
C LEU A 468 -5.98 -5.45 -29.96
N SER A 469 -7.08 -6.18 -30.13
CA SER A 469 -8.37 -5.76 -29.60
C SER A 469 -9.22 -6.95 -29.17
N ASN A 470 -10.09 -6.74 -28.20
CA ASN A 470 -11.11 -7.70 -27.78
C ASN A 470 -12.49 -7.40 -28.40
N ARG A 471 -12.52 -6.67 -29.51
CA ARG A 471 -13.73 -6.46 -30.34
C ARG A 471 -14.14 -7.77 -31.03
N ALA A 472 -15.45 -8.01 -31.16
CA ALA A 472 -16.01 -9.09 -32.00
C ALA A 472 -16.42 -8.60 -33.41
N GLU A 473 -16.31 -7.30 -33.67
CA GLU A 473 -16.79 -6.66 -34.90
C GLU A 473 -15.62 -6.14 -35.75
N LEU A 474 -15.78 -6.12 -37.07
CA LEU A 474 -14.76 -5.70 -38.05
C LEU A 474 -14.92 -4.23 -38.45
N SER A 475 -15.27 -3.38 -37.50
CA SER A 475 -15.52 -1.95 -37.69
C SER A 475 -14.71 -1.13 -36.70
N VAL A 476 -14.34 0.09 -37.11
CA VAL A 476 -13.69 1.12 -36.29
C VAL A 476 -14.72 1.96 -35.50
N ALA A 477 -16.01 1.76 -35.79
CA ALA A 477 -17.20 2.39 -35.21
C ALA A 477 -16.93 3.61 -34.31
N LEU A 478 -17.07 4.81 -34.89
CA LEU A 478 -17.09 6.07 -34.13
C LEU A 478 -18.48 6.39 -33.53
N GLN A 479 -19.38 5.41 -33.50
CA GLN A 479 -20.71 5.53 -32.92
C GLN A 479 -20.86 4.50 -31.80
N LYS A 480 -21.30 4.95 -30.62
CA LYS A 480 -21.52 4.16 -29.40
C LYS A 480 -22.65 3.13 -29.55
N GLU A 481 -22.50 2.16 -30.44
CA GLU A 481 -23.26 0.93 -30.37
C GLU A 481 -22.51 -0.05 -29.48
N SER A 482 -23.23 -0.73 -28.58
CA SER A 482 -22.65 -1.71 -27.66
C SER A 482 -22.20 -2.94 -28.44
N GLY A 483 -21.00 -2.88 -29.00
CA GLY A 483 -20.40 -3.98 -29.75
C GLY A 483 -20.14 -5.18 -28.84
N ARG A 484 -20.25 -6.39 -29.40
CA ARG A 484 -19.94 -7.62 -28.63
C ARG A 484 -18.43 -7.65 -28.31
N ILE A 485 -18.08 -7.79 -27.03
CA ILE A 485 -16.69 -7.92 -26.56
C ILE A 485 -16.35 -9.40 -26.33
N THR A 486 -15.15 -9.81 -26.75
CA THR A 486 -14.60 -11.15 -26.52
C THR A 486 -13.73 -11.18 -25.24
N PRO A 487 -13.58 -12.34 -24.59
CA PRO A 487 -12.69 -12.48 -23.42
C PRO A 487 -11.19 -12.54 -23.79
N THR A 488 -10.88 -12.66 -25.09
CA THR A 488 -9.52 -12.76 -25.64
C THR A 488 -9.29 -11.64 -26.65
N ARG A 489 -8.03 -11.24 -26.82
CA ARG A 489 -7.64 -10.25 -27.83
C ARG A 489 -7.16 -10.94 -29.11
N ASN A 490 -7.52 -10.36 -30.24
CA ASN A 490 -7.11 -10.79 -31.58
C ASN A 490 -6.30 -9.69 -32.28
N LEU A 491 -5.65 -10.04 -33.39
CA LEU A 491 -4.81 -9.13 -34.18
C LEU A 491 -5.66 -8.40 -35.23
N PHE A 492 -5.59 -7.08 -35.25
CA PHE A 492 -6.29 -6.24 -36.22
C PHE A 492 -5.33 -5.30 -36.94
N VAL A 493 -5.64 -5.01 -38.20
CA VAL A 493 -4.96 -4.00 -39.01
C VAL A 493 -5.96 -2.96 -39.47
N TYR A 494 -5.62 -1.69 -39.21
CA TYR A 494 -6.33 -0.51 -39.67
C TYR A 494 -5.57 0.17 -40.80
N ASP A 495 -6.25 0.50 -41.90
CA ASP A 495 -5.68 1.28 -43.00
C ASP A 495 -5.71 2.78 -42.67
N TYR A 496 -4.58 3.28 -42.16
CA TYR A 496 -4.44 4.68 -41.73
C TYR A 496 -4.34 5.64 -42.91
N ALA A 497 -3.68 5.24 -44.01
CA ALA A 497 -3.53 6.09 -45.19
C ALA A 497 -4.87 6.25 -45.95
N GLY A 498 -5.65 5.17 -46.06
CA GLY A 498 -6.96 5.18 -46.70
C GLY A 498 -8.12 5.63 -45.82
N LYS A 499 -7.91 5.69 -44.49
CA LYS A 499 -8.95 5.96 -43.47
C LYS A 499 -10.18 5.05 -43.61
N SER A 500 -9.95 3.74 -43.76
CA SER A 500 -11.02 2.74 -43.93
C SER A 500 -11.84 2.55 -42.67
N ASP A 501 -13.17 2.57 -42.75
CA ASP A 501 -14.05 2.23 -41.61
C ASP A 501 -14.03 0.72 -41.25
N ARG A 502 -13.51 -0.12 -42.15
CA ARG A 502 -13.42 -1.57 -41.95
C ARG A 502 -12.04 -1.98 -41.48
N LEU A 503 -12.01 -2.86 -40.47
CA LEU A 503 -10.79 -3.49 -39.95
C LEU A 503 -10.50 -4.80 -40.67
N ILE A 504 -9.22 -5.08 -40.88
CA ILE A 504 -8.76 -6.40 -41.31
C ILE A 504 -8.42 -7.19 -40.04
N ASN A 505 -9.19 -8.23 -39.74
CA ASN A 505 -8.82 -9.18 -38.71
C ASN A 505 -7.82 -10.18 -39.29
N LEU A 506 -6.65 -10.30 -38.66
CA LEU A 506 -5.59 -11.18 -39.11
C LEU A 506 -5.77 -12.62 -38.61
N GLU A 507 -6.67 -12.90 -37.68
CA GLU A 507 -6.93 -14.27 -37.23
C GLU A 507 -8.43 -14.51 -37.04
N ASP A 508 -8.92 -15.72 -37.28
CA ASP A 508 -10.25 -16.07 -36.78
C ASP A 508 -10.31 -15.84 -35.28
N PHE A 509 -11.47 -15.41 -34.76
CA PHE A 509 -11.64 -15.07 -33.35
C PHE A 509 -11.15 -16.21 -32.46
N SER A 510 -9.95 -16.03 -31.91
CA SER A 510 -9.23 -17.10 -31.27
C SER A 510 -9.75 -17.31 -29.85
N LYS A 511 -9.79 -18.58 -29.42
CA LYS A 511 -10.01 -18.95 -28.03
C LYS A 511 -8.78 -18.67 -27.17
N THR A 512 -7.66 -18.28 -27.76
CA THR A 512 -6.37 -17.99 -27.10
C THR A 512 -6.10 -16.50 -27.17
N ASP A 513 -5.35 -15.98 -26.21
CA ASP A 513 -5.06 -14.55 -26.10
C ASP A 513 -3.76 -14.19 -26.84
N ARG A 514 -3.65 -12.93 -27.23
CA ARG A 514 -2.54 -12.39 -28.01
C ARG A 514 -1.88 -11.25 -27.25
N PHE A 515 -0.57 -11.10 -27.36
CA PHE A 515 0.21 -10.06 -26.67
C PHE A 515 1.32 -9.53 -27.58
N GLU A 516 1.66 -8.25 -27.40
CA GLU A 516 2.87 -7.61 -27.96
C GLU A 516 3.14 -7.93 -29.44
N PRO A 517 2.23 -7.55 -30.37
CA PRO A 517 2.44 -7.77 -31.78
C PRO A 517 3.52 -6.82 -32.33
N ASP A 518 4.22 -7.25 -33.38
CA ASP A 518 5.13 -6.43 -34.16
C ASP A 518 5.25 -6.94 -35.61
N ARG A 519 5.87 -6.17 -36.49
CA ARG A 519 6.10 -6.55 -37.89
C ARG A 519 7.45 -7.26 -38.04
N LEU A 520 7.45 -8.38 -38.75
CA LEU A 520 8.67 -9.05 -39.22
C LEU A 520 9.08 -8.54 -40.61
N SER A 521 8.18 -8.65 -41.58
CA SER A 521 8.39 -8.23 -42.96
C SER A 521 7.04 -7.92 -43.62
N ASP A 522 7.00 -7.65 -44.92
CA ASP A 522 5.73 -7.48 -45.63
C ASP A 522 4.84 -8.71 -45.44
N GLN A 523 3.60 -8.47 -45.01
CA GLN A 523 2.59 -9.49 -44.75
C GLN A 523 2.97 -10.55 -43.70
N ASN A 524 4.02 -10.32 -42.90
CA ASN A 524 4.46 -11.22 -41.84
C ASN A 524 4.57 -10.48 -40.51
N TYR A 525 3.88 -11.00 -39.50
CA TYR A 525 3.75 -10.38 -38.18
C TYR A 525 4.17 -11.37 -37.09
N TYR A 526 4.75 -10.85 -36.01
CA TYR A 526 5.02 -11.58 -34.79
C TYR A 526 4.08 -11.17 -33.69
N PHE A 527 3.78 -12.10 -32.79
CA PHE A 527 3.05 -11.85 -31.55
C PHE A 527 3.39 -12.94 -30.54
N LEU A 528 3.05 -12.70 -29.28
CA LEU A 528 3.02 -13.74 -28.26
C LEU A 528 1.62 -14.34 -28.19
N GLY A 529 1.53 -15.66 -28.20
CA GLY A 529 0.29 -16.43 -28.07
C GLY A 529 0.36 -17.38 -26.88
N ASP A 530 -0.77 -17.62 -26.23
CA ASP A 530 -0.89 -18.55 -25.11
C ASP A 530 -1.48 -19.92 -25.49
N ASP A 531 -1.38 -20.29 -26.77
CA ASP A 531 -2.09 -21.42 -27.37
C ASP A 531 -1.72 -22.79 -26.79
N SER A 532 -0.51 -22.94 -26.25
CA SER A 532 -0.09 -24.15 -25.52
C SER A 532 -0.39 -24.11 -24.02
N GLY A 533 -0.81 -22.96 -23.48
CA GLY A 533 -0.81 -22.65 -22.05
C GLY A 533 0.53 -22.07 -21.54
N VAL A 534 1.51 -21.90 -22.43
CA VAL A 534 2.76 -21.16 -22.19
C VAL A 534 2.87 -20.06 -23.24
N ARG A 535 3.18 -18.83 -22.82
CA ARG A 535 3.35 -17.70 -23.75
C ARG A 535 4.60 -17.89 -24.60
N ASN A 536 4.36 -18.21 -25.87
CA ASN A 536 5.38 -18.42 -26.88
C ASN A 536 5.21 -17.42 -28.02
N ARG A 537 6.27 -17.24 -28.82
CA ARG A 537 6.25 -16.38 -29.99
C ARG A 537 5.65 -17.14 -31.17
N TYR A 538 4.83 -16.45 -31.95
CA TYR A 538 4.20 -16.97 -33.17
C TYR A 538 4.45 -16.00 -34.33
N ARG A 539 4.36 -16.54 -35.55
CA ARG A 539 4.35 -15.79 -36.81
C ARG A 539 3.01 -15.95 -37.49
N ALA A 540 2.35 -14.84 -37.79
CA ALA A 540 1.21 -14.77 -38.69
C ALA A 540 1.69 -14.36 -40.08
N LYS A 541 1.44 -15.19 -41.09
CA LYS A 541 1.65 -14.87 -42.51
C LYS A 541 0.28 -14.61 -43.15
N TYR A 542 0.04 -13.35 -43.54
CA TYR A 542 -1.15 -12.92 -44.26
C TYR A 542 -0.96 -13.18 -45.76
N ASP A 543 -1.84 -13.92 -46.40
CA ASP A 543 -1.74 -14.31 -47.80
C ASP A 543 -3.12 -14.23 -48.48
N SER A 544 -3.15 -14.34 -49.80
CA SER A 544 -4.39 -14.29 -50.58
C SER A 544 -4.41 -15.35 -51.66
N THR A 545 -5.56 -15.97 -51.87
CA THR A 545 -5.82 -16.86 -53.01
C THR A 545 -6.88 -16.27 -53.92
N ILE A 546 -6.78 -16.54 -55.21
CA ILE A 546 -7.80 -16.13 -56.18
C ILE A 546 -8.99 -17.10 -56.04
N VAL A 547 -10.17 -16.56 -55.76
CA VAL A 547 -11.42 -17.32 -55.64
C VAL A 547 -12.14 -17.40 -56.98
N ALA A 548 -12.18 -16.28 -57.70
CA ALA A 548 -12.87 -16.18 -58.97
C ALA A 548 -12.26 -15.07 -59.85
N ILE A 549 -12.35 -15.26 -61.17
CA ILE A 549 -12.00 -14.26 -62.19
C ILE A 549 -13.19 -14.20 -63.15
N ASP A 550 -13.87 -13.06 -63.23
CA ASP A 550 -14.97 -12.83 -64.17
C ASP A 550 -14.68 -11.56 -64.99
N THR A 551 -14.55 -10.41 -64.33
CA THR A 551 -14.04 -9.14 -64.91
C THR A 551 -13.05 -8.40 -63.99
N LEU A 552 -13.12 -8.64 -62.68
CA LEU A 552 -12.14 -8.26 -61.67
C LEU A 552 -11.66 -9.55 -60.98
N VAL A 553 -10.41 -9.56 -60.50
CA VAL A 553 -9.87 -10.71 -59.75
C VAL A 553 -10.37 -10.64 -58.30
N HIS A 554 -11.14 -11.64 -57.87
CA HIS A 554 -11.63 -11.76 -56.50
C HIS A 554 -10.65 -12.56 -55.65
N TYR A 555 -10.09 -11.92 -54.62
CA TYR A 555 -9.18 -12.55 -53.67
C TYR A 555 -9.92 -12.95 -52.39
N SER A 556 -9.60 -14.13 -51.85
CA SER A 556 -9.85 -14.51 -50.45
C SER A 556 -8.56 -14.41 -49.68
N PHE A 557 -8.58 -13.65 -48.60
CA PHE A 557 -7.44 -13.47 -47.72
C PHE A 557 -7.52 -14.46 -46.57
N PHE A 558 -6.38 -15.02 -46.19
CA PHE A 558 -6.26 -15.92 -45.05
C PHE A 558 -4.93 -15.68 -44.33
N THR A 559 -4.86 -16.10 -43.08
CA THR A 559 -3.63 -16.01 -42.29
C THR A 559 -3.26 -17.39 -41.77
N ASN A 560 -2.01 -17.78 -42.01
CA ASN A 560 -1.45 -18.97 -41.39
C ASN A 560 -0.57 -18.58 -40.21
N THR A 561 -0.80 -19.21 -39.06
CA THR A 561 -0.07 -18.97 -37.82
C THR A 561 0.85 -20.14 -37.49
N TYR A 562 2.11 -19.83 -37.15
CA TYR A 562 3.13 -20.84 -36.86
C TYR A 562 3.88 -20.51 -35.56
N PRO A 563 4.09 -21.46 -34.64
CA PRO A 563 4.81 -21.21 -33.38
C PRO A 563 6.32 -21.07 -33.61
N LEU A 564 6.88 -19.89 -33.37
CA LEU A 564 8.33 -19.67 -33.50
C LEU A 564 9.18 -20.27 -32.38
N THR A 565 8.60 -20.40 -31.19
CA THR A 565 9.31 -20.88 -30.01
C THR A 565 8.52 -21.98 -29.33
N ARG A 566 9.23 -22.92 -28.70
CA ARG A 566 8.66 -23.93 -27.80
C ARG A 566 9.34 -23.84 -26.44
N TYR A 567 9.24 -22.69 -25.79
CA TYR A 567 9.84 -22.50 -24.47
C TYR A 567 9.00 -23.13 -23.37
N LYS A 568 9.68 -23.60 -22.33
CA LYS A 568 9.03 -24.15 -21.12
C LYS A 568 8.54 -23.09 -20.13
N ARG A 569 8.80 -21.80 -20.39
CA ARG A 569 8.46 -20.62 -19.57
C ARG A 569 7.87 -19.52 -20.44
N ASN A 570 6.97 -18.72 -19.86
CA ASN A 570 6.38 -17.57 -20.55
C ASN A 570 7.47 -16.56 -20.94
N ILE A 571 7.42 -16.09 -22.18
CA ILE A 571 8.01 -14.81 -22.56
C ILE A 571 7.19 -13.71 -21.88
N LEU A 572 7.80 -12.92 -21.00
CA LEU A 572 7.09 -11.89 -20.22
C LEU A 572 6.97 -10.56 -20.96
N ASP A 573 7.97 -10.24 -21.78
CA ASP A 573 8.08 -9.02 -22.57
C ASP A 573 9.08 -9.29 -23.71
N GLN A 574 8.78 -8.82 -24.92
CA GLN A 574 9.63 -8.92 -26.09
C GLN A 574 9.75 -7.59 -26.85
N SER A 575 10.84 -7.42 -27.60
CA SER A 575 11.06 -6.27 -28.46
C SER A 575 11.98 -6.65 -29.62
N PHE A 576 11.72 -6.09 -30.80
CA PHE A 576 12.47 -6.38 -32.03
C PHE A 576 13.10 -5.12 -32.62
N SER A 577 14.27 -5.29 -33.24
CA SER A 577 14.85 -4.30 -34.15
C SER A 577 14.31 -4.55 -35.56
N ARG A 578 13.64 -3.53 -36.12
CA ARG A 578 13.11 -3.56 -37.49
C ARG A 578 14.21 -3.67 -38.56
N GLU A 579 15.42 -3.19 -38.26
CA GLU A 579 16.53 -3.13 -39.22
C GLU A 579 17.27 -4.47 -39.31
N THR A 580 17.43 -5.18 -38.21
CA THR A 580 18.32 -6.35 -38.10
C THR A 580 17.59 -7.65 -37.81
N GLY A 581 16.32 -7.60 -37.38
CA GLY A 581 15.59 -8.74 -36.86
C GLY A 581 16.10 -9.25 -35.50
N ASP A 582 17.04 -8.57 -34.84
CA ASP A 582 17.43 -8.90 -33.48
C ASP A 582 16.28 -8.67 -32.51
N PHE A 583 16.25 -9.45 -31.42
CA PHE A 583 15.23 -9.33 -30.39
C PHE A 583 15.83 -9.29 -28.99
N SER A 584 15.06 -8.72 -28.05
CA SER A 584 15.28 -8.87 -26.62
C SER A 584 14.06 -9.49 -25.95
N GLU A 585 14.26 -10.46 -25.06
CA GLU A 585 13.20 -11.15 -24.32
C GLU A 585 13.47 -11.20 -22.82
N LEU A 586 12.42 -10.99 -22.02
CA LEU A 586 12.47 -11.10 -20.58
C LEU A 586 11.77 -12.37 -20.08
N PHE A 587 12.45 -13.12 -19.21
CA PHE A 587 11.92 -14.33 -18.58
C PHE A 587 12.08 -14.29 -17.06
N ARG A 588 11.23 -15.05 -16.37
CA ARG A 588 11.40 -15.40 -14.96
C ARG A 588 11.67 -16.90 -14.81
N ILE A 589 12.86 -17.22 -14.31
CA ILE A 589 13.36 -18.59 -14.16
C ILE A 589 13.99 -18.74 -12.78
N ASN A 590 13.54 -19.72 -12.00
CA ASN A 590 14.01 -20.03 -10.65
C ASN A 590 13.95 -18.81 -9.72
N GLY A 591 12.84 -18.06 -9.79
CA GLY A 591 12.63 -16.84 -9.01
C GLY A 591 13.50 -15.63 -9.42
N LYS A 592 14.22 -15.70 -10.54
CA LYS A 592 15.09 -14.64 -11.04
C LYS A 592 14.65 -14.15 -12.42
N TYR A 593 14.78 -12.85 -12.65
CA TYR A 593 14.62 -12.24 -13.97
C TYR A 593 15.89 -12.43 -14.80
N ASN A 594 15.69 -12.86 -16.04
CA ASN A 594 16.76 -13.08 -17.02
C ASN A 594 16.36 -12.39 -18.32
N LEU A 595 17.24 -11.53 -18.83
CA LEU A 595 17.08 -10.84 -20.11
C LEU A 595 17.96 -11.55 -21.14
N PHE A 596 17.42 -11.85 -22.32
CA PHE A 596 18.14 -12.48 -23.42
C PHE A 596 18.12 -11.57 -24.64
N LYS A 597 19.23 -11.53 -25.38
CA LYS A 597 19.30 -10.96 -26.74
C LYS A 597 19.53 -12.09 -27.74
N GLY A 598 18.70 -12.18 -28.76
CA GLY A 598 18.83 -13.16 -29.83
C GLY A 598 18.59 -12.54 -31.20
N ASN A 599 18.62 -13.38 -32.23
CA ASN A 599 18.33 -12.98 -33.61
C ASN A 599 17.11 -13.76 -34.12
N ALA A 600 16.12 -13.08 -34.69
CA ALA A 600 14.85 -13.70 -35.10
C ALA A 600 14.98 -14.65 -36.31
N PHE A 601 16.11 -14.63 -37.03
CA PHE A 601 16.34 -15.44 -38.22
C PHE A 601 16.88 -16.85 -37.94
N LEU A 602 17.01 -17.28 -36.67
CA LEU A 602 17.44 -18.63 -36.29
C LEU A 602 16.60 -19.15 -35.11
N PRO A 603 15.97 -20.36 -35.13
CA PRO A 603 15.96 -21.43 -36.13
C PRO A 603 14.57 -21.77 -36.72
N ALA A 604 14.54 -22.75 -37.63
CA ALA A 604 13.34 -23.28 -38.29
C ALA A 604 12.24 -23.68 -37.31
N VAL A 605 11.04 -23.16 -37.56
CA VAL A 605 9.81 -23.56 -36.89
C VAL A 605 9.30 -24.85 -37.49
N THR A 606 8.99 -25.80 -36.62
CA THR A 606 8.19 -26.95 -37.00
C THR A 606 6.82 -26.48 -37.48
N ASP A 607 6.39 -26.93 -38.67
CA ASP A 607 5.00 -26.77 -39.15
C ASP A 607 3.96 -27.45 -38.23
N LYS A 608 4.39 -28.10 -37.14
CA LYS A 608 3.52 -28.69 -36.12
C LYS A 608 3.13 -27.68 -35.07
N ALA A 609 1.82 -27.61 -34.80
CA ALA A 609 1.25 -26.91 -33.65
C ALA A 609 1.87 -27.41 -32.33
N LEU A 610 1.98 -26.51 -31.35
CA LEU A 610 2.42 -26.89 -30.01
C LEU A 610 1.35 -27.71 -29.31
N GLU A 611 1.74 -28.80 -28.65
CA GLU A 611 0.82 -29.60 -27.84
C GLU A 611 0.28 -28.78 -26.66
N PRO A 612 -1.05 -28.62 -26.53
CA PRO A 612 -1.63 -27.90 -25.41
C PRO A 612 -1.42 -28.65 -24.08
N THR A 613 -1.02 -27.91 -23.05
CA THR A 613 -0.96 -28.41 -21.67
C THR A 613 -2.34 -28.87 -21.18
N ALA A 614 -2.39 -29.77 -20.19
CA ALA A 614 -3.64 -30.21 -19.56
C ALA A 614 -4.49 -29.01 -19.05
N PHE A 615 -3.82 -27.99 -18.53
CA PHE A 615 -4.42 -26.69 -18.21
C PHE A 615 -5.16 -26.09 -19.40
N ARG A 616 -4.46 -25.90 -20.51
CA ARG A 616 -4.97 -25.22 -21.70
C ARG A 616 -6.17 -25.96 -22.29
N LYS A 617 -6.08 -27.30 -22.39
CA LYS A 617 -7.19 -28.16 -22.84
C LYS A 617 -8.46 -27.94 -22.00
N LYS A 618 -8.32 -27.79 -20.69
CA LYS A 618 -9.45 -27.51 -19.79
C LYS A 618 -10.05 -26.13 -20.04
N VAL A 619 -9.22 -25.09 -20.16
CA VAL A 619 -9.68 -23.71 -20.45
C VAL A 619 -10.40 -23.64 -21.79
N ASP A 620 -9.87 -24.30 -22.82
CA ASP A 620 -10.50 -24.34 -24.14
C ASP A 620 -11.87 -25.00 -24.12
N LEU A 621 -12.02 -26.07 -23.33
CA LEU A 621 -13.30 -26.74 -23.14
C LEU A 621 -14.30 -25.85 -22.39
N GLU A 622 -13.88 -25.18 -21.33
CA GLU A 622 -14.72 -24.24 -20.57
C GLU A 622 -15.18 -23.08 -21.46
N ARG A 623 -14.27 -22.46 -22.23
CA ARG A 623 -14.60 -21.41 -23.19
C ARG A 623 -15.54 -21.89 -24.30
N ALA A 624 -15.31 -23.10 -24.83
CA ALA A 624 -16.20 -23.69 -25.83
C ALA A 624 -17.62 -23.89 -25.29
N ARG A 625 -17.74 -24.33 -24.03
CA ARG A 625 -19.03 -24.49 -23.35
C ARG A 625 -19.71 -23.13 -23.14
N GLU A 626 -18.98 -22.12 -22.70
CA GLU A 626 -19.51 -20.76 -22.51
C GLU A 626 -20.00 -20.15 -23.81
N ASP A 627 -19.22 -20.26 -24.89
CA ASP A 627 -19.62 -19.76 -26.20
C ASP A 627 -20.85 -20.51 -26.75
N SER A 628 -20.91 -21.83 -26.55
CA SER A 628 -22.10 -22.63 -26.90
C SER A 628 -23.34 -22.17 -26.14
N LEU A 629 -23.21 -21.88 -24.84
CA LEU A 629 -24.31 -21.36 -24.01
C LEU A 629 -24.76 -19.95 -24.43
N ARG A 630 -23.83 -19.10 -24.89
CA ARG A 630 -24.12 -17.75 -25.38
C ARG A 630 -24.83 -17.76 -26.75
N ASN A 631 -24.50 -18.74 -27.60
CA ASN A 631 -25.04 -18.83 -28.95
C ASN A 631 -26.28 -19.76 -29.05
N LEU A 632 -26.83 -20.24 -27.93
CA LEU A 632 -28.10 -20.96 -27.94
C LEU A 632 -29.19 -20.04 -28.50
N PRO A 633 -29.91 -20.44 -29.58
CA PRO A 633 -31.05 -19.67 -30.05
C PRO A 633 -32.04 -19.60 -28.89
N VAL A 634 -32.45 -18.37 -28.53
CA VAL A 634 -33.65 -18.20 -27.71
C VAL A 634 -34.75 -18.84 -28.54
N ILE A 635 -35.14 -20.07 -28.18
CA ILE A 635 -36.33 -20.70 -28.75
C ILE A 635 -37.46 -19.76 -28.34
N ALA A 636 -37.86 -18.89 -29.26
CA ALA A 636 -39.12 -18.20 -29.16
C ALA A 636 -40.12 -19.33 -28.98
N ARG A 637 -40.67 -19.46 -27.76
CA ARG A 637 -41.78 -20.37 -27.54
C ARG A 637 -42.78 -20.03 -28.64
N PRO A 638 -43.14 -20.95 -29.55
CA PRO A 638 -44.15 -20.65 -30.53
C PRO A 638 -45.37 -20.13 -29.76
N PRO A 639 -46.09 -19.11 -30.27
CA PRO A 639 -47.31 -18.68 -29.63
C PRO A 639 -48.15 -19.94 -29.43
N VAL A 640 -48.45 -20.24 -28.16
CA VAL A 640 -49.30 -21.37 -27.83
C VAL A 640 -50.63 -21.05 -28.49
N ALA A 641 -50.88 -21.67 -29.64
CA ALA A 641 -52.22 -21.74 -30.19
C ALA A 641 -53.07 -22.42 -29.11
N ASP A 642 -54.15 -21.76 -28.70
CA ASP A 642 -55.14 -22.28 -27.76
C ASP A 642 -55.62 -23.66 -28.25
N LEU A 643 -54.97 -24.71 -27.76
CA LEU A 643 -55.47 -26.07 -27.86
C LEU A 643 -56.44 -26.28 -26.68
N PRO A 644 -57.65 -26.79 -26.93
CA PRO A 644 -58.64 -26.98 -25.89
C PRO A 644 -58.11 -27.94 -24.82
N LYS A 645 -58.23 -27.51 -23.55
CA LYS A 645 -57.85 -28.24 -22.34
C LYS A 645 -58.31 -29.70 -22.41
N ARG A 646 -57.39 -30.62 -22.72
CA ARG A 646 -57.51 -32.02 -22.31
C ARG A 646 -56.98 -32.13 -20.88
N ILE A 647 -57.87 -32.55 -20.00
CA ILE A 647 -57.58 -32.91 -18.62
C ILE A 647 -56.70 -34.17 -18.67
N SER A 648 -55.41 -34.01 -18.42
CA SER A 648 -54.52 -35.13 -18.11
C SER A 648 -54.41 -35.26 -16.59
N VAL A 649 -55.08 -36.27 -16.08
CA VAL A 649 -54.97 -36.79 -14.71
C VAL A 649 -53.63 -37.55 -14.64
N LEU A 650 -52.60 -36.90 -14.10
CA LEU A 650 -51.41 -37.53 -13.54
C LEU A 650 -50.85 -36.55 -12.50
N GLY A 651 -50.77 -37.02 -11.25
CA GLY A 651 -50.42 -36.20 -10.08
C GLY A 651 -49.03 -35.55 -10.19
N PRO A 652 -48.79 -34.42 -9.51
CA PRO A 652 -47.54 -33.70 -9.66
C PRO A 652 -46.42 -34.42 -8.90
N GLU A 653 -45.37 -34.82 -9.61
CA GLU A 653 -44.06 -34.97 -9.00
C GLU A 653 -43.65 -33.60 -8.44
N ILE A 654 -43.49 -33.52 -7.12
CA ILE A 654 -43.07 -32.31 -6.43
C ILE A 654 -41.57 -32.12 -6.70
N ASN A 655 -41.24 -31.15 -7.55
CA ASN A 655 -39.86 -30.70 -7.72
C ASN A 655 -39.45 -29.83 -6.52
N ILE A 656 -38.79 -30.46 -5.55
CA ILE A 656 -38.30 -29.82 -4.31
C ILE A 656 -37.31 -28.67 -4.55
N ASN A 657 -36.67 -28.58 -5.72
CA ASN A 657 -35.76 -27.47 -6.04
C ASN A 657 -36.50 -26.22 -6.57
N ASN A 658 -37.82 -26.28 -6.74
CA ASN A 658 -38.62 -25.18 -7.28
C ASN A 658 -40.07 -25.19 -6.74
N TYR A 659 -40.20 -25.44 -5.43
CA TYR A 659 -41.50 -25.46 -4.72
C TYR A 659 -41.88 -24.06 -4.24
N PHE A 660 -43.11 -23.62 -4.54
CA PHE A 660 -43.64 -22.32 -4.12
C PHE A 660 -44.96 -22.51 -3.37
N PHE A 661 -45.18 -21.71 -2.33
CA PHE A 661 -46.43 -21.74 -1.58
C PHE A 661 -47.56 -21.08 -2.40
N GLU A 662 -48.78 -21.59 -2.32
CA GLU A 662 -49.91 -21.08 -3.14
C GLU A 662 -50.19 -19.59 -2.91
N ALA A 663 -49.89 -19.05 -1.73
CA ALA A 663 -50.00 -17.63 -1.42
C ALA A 663 -49.08 -16.74 -2.26
N GLU A 664 -47.95 -17.27 -2.75
CA GLU A 664 -46.95 -16.52 -3.53
C GLU A 664 -47.28 -16.43 -5.02
N LYS A 665 -48.19 -17.30 -5.52
CA LYS A 665 -48.60 -17.32 -6.94
C LYS A 665 -49.43 -16.10 -7.35
N ALA A 666 -50.16 -15.48 -6.42
CA ALA A 666 -51.07 -14.37 -6.72
C ALA A 666 -50.36 -13.09 -7.19
N ASN A 667 -49.11 -12.86 -6.77
CA ASN A 667 -48.37 -11.62 -7.06
C ASN A 667 -47.66 -11.59 -8.43
N ARG A 668 -47.69 -12.68 -9.21
CA ARG A 668 -46.97 -12.77 -10.50
C ARG A 668 -47.83 -12.60 -11.75
N THR A 669 -49.16 -12.64 -11.64
CA THR A 669 -50.04 -12.72 -12.81
C THR A 669 -50.14 -11.40 -13.61
N GLU A 670 -49.66 -10.27 -13.09
CA GLU A 670 -49.80 -8.97 -13.76
C GLU A 670 -48.57 -8.47 -14.55
N THR A 671 -47.41 -9.12 -14.48
CA THR A 671 -46.16 -8.58 -15.08
C THR A 671 -45.83 -9.08 -16.48
N THR A 672 -46.69 -9.87 -17.12
CA THR A 672 -46.41 -10.37 -18.49
C THR A 672 -47.22 -9.61 -19.54
N ARG A 673 -46.90 -8.32 -19.73
CA ARG A 673 -47.18 -7.63 -21.00
C ARG A 673 -45.87 -7.42 -21.76
N THR A 674 -45.90 -7.92 -22.98
CA THR A 674 -44.85 -8.08 -24.00
C THR A 674 -44.06 -6.82 -24.31
N ARG A 675 -42.72 -6.95 -24.39
CA ARG A 675 -41.80 -6.03 -25.09
C ARG A 675 -40.97 -6.81 -26.13
N PRO A 676 -40.50 -6.17 -27.21
CA PRO A 676 -39.80 -6.84 -28.31
C PRO A 676 -38.45 -7.40 -27.87
N ALA A 677 -38.05 -8.50 -28.49
CA ALA A 677 -36.77 -9.17 -28.27
C ALA A 677 -35.60 -8.26 -28.67
N GLY A 678 -34.67 -8.02 -27.74
CA GLY A 678 -33.47 -7.24 -28.01
C GLY A 678 -32.59 -6.90 -26.80
N GLN A 679 -33.09 -7.01 -25.56
CA GLN A 679 -32.26 -6.79 -24.37
C GLN A 679 -32.64 -7.78 -23.26
N SER A 680 -31.78 -8.77 -23.03
CA SER A 680 -31.82 -9.61 -21.84
C SER A 680 -31.34 -8.78 -20.66
N GLY A 681 -32.26 -8.16 -19.92
CA GLY A 681 -31.94 -7.46 -18.67
C GLY A 681 -31.32 -8.41 -17.64
N LEU A 682 -30.33 -7.92 -16.88
CA LEU A 682 -29.77 -8.64 -15.73
C LEU A 682 -30.85 -8.71 -14.64
N LYS A 683 -31.44 -9.87 -14.38
CA LYS A 683 -32.48 -9.98 -13.34
C LYS A 683 -31.90 -10.13 -11.95
N ASP A 684 -32.45 -9.39 -10.99
CA ASP A 684 -32.32 -9.62 -9.56
C ASP A 684 -32.83 -11.04 -9.23
N PRO A 685 -31.99 -11.94 -8.71
CA PRO A 685 -32.44 -13.27 -8.32
C PRO A 685 -33.47 -13.28 -7.18
N LEU A 686 -33.47 -12.26 -6.32
CA LEU A 686 -34.34 -12.16 -5.15
C LEU A 686 -35.71 -11.54 -5.49
N THR A 687 -35.74 -10.55 -6.38
CA THR A 687 -36.97 -9.84 -6.75
C THR A 687 -37.48 -10.13 -8.16
N GLY A 688 -36.65 -10.75 -9.01
CA GLY A 688 -36.94 -11.03 -10.42
C GLY A 688 -36.94 -9.79 -11.33
N ARG A 689 -36.58 -8.61 -10.82
CA ARG A 689 -36.58 -7.32 -11.55
C ARG A 689 -35.31 -7.13 -12.35
N ASP A 690 -35.39 -6.51 -13.52
CA ASP A 690 -34.20 -6.15 -14.31
C ASP A 690 -33.36 -5.11 -13.57
N PHE A 691 -32.03 -5.16 -13.73
CA PHE A 691 -31.10 -4.18 -13.20
C PHE A 691 -31.36 -2.84 -13.88
N GLU A 692 -31.87 -1.89 -13.10
CA GLU A 692 -32.03 -0.50 -13.50
C GLU A 692 -30.92 0.33 -12.88
N LEU A 693 -30.15 1.02 -13.71
CA LEU A 693 -29.10 1.91 -13.23
C LEU A 693 -29.74 3.08 -12.45
N PRO A 694 -29.40 3.30 -11.17
CA PRO A 694 -29.97 4.38 -10.38
C PRO A 694 -29.62 5.76 -10.94
N LEU A 695 -30.38 6.78 -10.55
CA LEU A 695 -30.02 8.17 -10.84
C LEU A 695 -28.75 8.59 -10.09
N VAL A 696 -27.91 9.36 -10.76
CA VAL A 696 -26.69 9.94 -10.18
C VAL A 696 -27.04 10.91 -9.06
N LYS A 697 -26.39 10.76 -7.91
CA LYS A 697 -26.51 11.66 -6.76
C LYS A 697 -25.18 12.33 -6.47
N ILE A 698 -25.23 13.53 -5.88
CA ILE A 698 -24.04 14.27 -5.45
C ILE A 698 -23.72 13.89 -4.00
N TYR A 699 -22.46 13.53 -3.73
CA TYR A 699 -22.00 13.27 -2.37
C TYR A 699 -21.99 14.54 -1.53
N GLN A 700 -22.48 14.42 -0.30
CA GLN A 700 -22.35 15.43 0.74
C GLN A 700 -21.57 14.81 1.90
N PRO A 701 -20.60 15.54 2.51
CA PRO A 701 -19.84 15.04 3.64
C PRO A 701 -20.75 14.49 4.74
N ARG A 702 -20.54 13.23 5.09
CA ARG A 702 -21.28 12.52 6.14
C ARG A 702 -20.26 11.80 7.02
N PHE A 703 -20.34 12.04 8.33
CA PHE A 703 -19.43 11.46 9.30
C PHE A 703 -19.96 10.12 9.81
N TYR A 704 -19.05 9.17 9.94
CA TYR A 704 -19.31 7.87 10.53
C TYR A 704 -18.24 7.57 11.58
N ILE A 705 -18.59 6.77 12.59
CA ILE A 705 -17.60 6.27 13.56
C ILE A 705 -16.65 5.33 12.81
N ASN A 706 -15.37 5.69 12.77
CA ASN A 706 -14.32 4.88 12.15
C ASN A 706 -13.76 3.88 13.16
N TYR A 707 -13.40 4.35 14.36
CA TYR A 707 -12.81 3.49 15.37
C TYR A 707 -13.24 3.86 16.78
N LEU A 708 -13.20 2.84 17.64
CA LEU A 708 -13.26 2.96 19.08
C LEU A 708 -11.99 2.33 19.63
N ALA A 709 -11.29 3.06 20.50
CA ALA A 709 -10.10 2.56 21.18
C ALA A 709 -10.29 2.69 22.69
N SER A 710 -10.02 1.60 23.40
CA SER A 710 -9.90 1.54 24.85
C SER A 710 -8.54 0.95 25.15
N GLN A 711 -7.70 1.67 25.89
CA GLN A 711 -6.35 1.21 26.21
C GLN A 711 -5.98 1.52 27.65
N VAL A 712 -5.14 0.65 28.20
CA VAL A 712 -4.41 0.88 29.44
C VAL A 712 -2.99 1.34 29.10
N ASP A 713 -2.53 2.39 29.78
CA ASP A 713 -1.16 2.89 29.67
C ASP A 713 -0.66 3.48 31.01
N PHE A 714 0.63 3.82 31.06
CA PHE A 714 1.33 4.32 32.24
C PHE A 714 1.84 5.76 32.09
N THR A 715 1.38 6.52 31.10
CA THR A 715 1.94 7.85 30.75
C THR A 715 0.86 8.82 30.26
N PHE A 716 1.16 10.12 30.28
CA PHE A 716 0.30 11.19 29.74
C PHE A 716 0.24 11.25 28.20
N LEU A 717 -0.77 11.95 27.67
CA LEU A 717 -0.99 12.05 26.22
C LEU A 717 0.11 12.95 25.67
N ASN A 718 0.72 12.52 24.57
CA ASN A 718 1.98 13.06 24.08
C ASN A 718 1.83 14.41 23.32
N SER A 719 1.11 15.37 23.90
CA SER A 719 0.85 16.67 23.25
C SER A 719 1.59 17.86 23.86
N SER A 720 2.05 17.77 25.11
CA SER A 720 2.49 18.96 25.87
C SER A 720 3.64 18.63 26.83
N TYR A 721 4.53 19.59 27.09
CA TYR A 721 5.50 19.49 28.18
C TYR A 721 4.80 19.62 29.54
N GLN A 722 5.30 18.91 30.55
CA GLN A 722 4.88 19.19 31.92
C GLN A 722 5.50 20.50 32.39
N ALA A 723 4.77 21.26 33.19
CA ALA A 723 5.33 22.44 33.81
C ALA A 723 6.34 22.07 34.89
N TYR A 724 7.40 22.87 35.01
CA TYR A 724 8.38 22.70 36.07
C TYR A 724 7.86 23.32 37.37
N THR A 725 7.79 22.54 38.45
CA THR A 725 7.21 22.95 39.74
C THR A 725 8.25 23.27 40.82
N GLY A 726 9.53 23.41 40.43
CA GLY A 726 10.61 23.84 41.32
C GLY A 726 11.49 22.73 41.90
N GLY A 727 11.06 21.47 41.85
CA GLY A 727 11.80 20.31 42.40
C GLY A 727 12.16 19.25 41.35
N ALA A 728 13.03 18.31 41.75
CA ALA A 728 13.36 17.11 40.98
C ALA A 728 12.22 16.08 41.08
N VAL A 729 11.07 16.39 40.48
CA VAL A 729 9.88 15.52 40.48
C VAL A 729 9.25 15.53 39.09
N TYR A 730 9.12 14.36 38.49
CA TYR A 730 8.33 14.15 37.28
C TYR A 730 7.04 13.42 37.64
N TYR A 731 5.88 14.03 37.37
CA TYR A 731 4.62 13.37 37.69
C TYR A 731 4.37 12.25 36.68
N ASN A 732 4.25 11.03 37.19
CA ASN A 732 3.82 9.87 36.44
C ASN A 732 2.45 9.43 36.99
N PRO A 733 1.37 9.52 36.19
CA PRO A 733 0.02 9.16 36.64
C PRO A 733 -0.14 7.68 37.02
N GLY A 734 0.82 6.80 36.70
CA GLY A 734 0.69 5.37 36.95
C GLY A 734 -0.35 4.75 36.01
N PHE A 735 -1.15 3.79 36.49
CA PHE A 735 -2.14 3.09 35.66
C PHE A 735 -3.26 4.04 35.20
N ASN A 736 -3.44 4.18 33.90
CA ASN A 736 -4.50 4.98 33.29
C ASN A 736 -5.38 4.19 32.35
N MET A 737 -6.61 4.65 32.18
CA MET A 737 -7.53 4.17 31.16
C MET A 737 -7.82 5.29 30.16
N LEU A 738 -7.52 5.06 28.88
CA LEU A 738 -7.79 5.99 27.78
C LEU A 738 -8.91 5.43 26.90
N PHE A 739 -9.91 6.27 26.65
CA PHE A 739 -10.99 6.04 25.70
C PHE A 739 -10.88 7.05 24.57
N LYS A 740 -10.90 6.59 23.31
CA LYS A 740 -10.91 7.44 22.11
C LYS A 740 -12.02 7.01 21.17
N VAL A 741 -12.72 7.99 20.62
CA VAL A 741 -13.64 7.84 19.49
C VAL A 741 -13.13 8.67 18.32
N GLY A 742 -12.98 8.03 17.16
CA GLY A 742 -12.66 8.69 15.91
C GLY A 742 -13.83 8.64 14.96
N THR A 743 -14.23 9.78 14.41
CA THR A 743 -15.19 9.89 13.32
C THR A 743 -14.53 10.52 12.09
N GLN A 744 -14.97 10.10 10.91
CA GLN A 744 -14.44 10.62 9.64
C GLN A 744 -15.50 10.57 8.55
N ASP A 745 -15.28 11.34 7.49
CA ASP A 745 -16.14 11.30 6.30
C ASP A 745 -15.83 10.08 5.41
N LEU A 746 -16.50 9.98 4.25
CA LEU A 746 -16.31 8.82 3.36
C LEU A 746 -14.90 8.78 2.76
N PHE A 747 -14.36 9.94 2.37
CA PHE A 747 -13.06 10.05 1.70
C PHE A 747 -11.89 10.26 2.67
N GLU A 748 -12.19 10.33 3.98
CA GLU A 748 -11.22 10.59 5.05
C GLU A 748 -10.49 11.95 4.89
N ASP A 749 -11.15 12.90 4.22
CA ASP A 749 -10.71 14.28 4.07
C ASP A 749 -10.91 15.08 5.36
N TYR A 750 -11.88 14.68 6.18
CA TYR A 750 -12.13 15.28 7.49
C TYR A 750 -12.15 14.22 8.57
N LYS A 751 -11.39 14.45 9.64
CA LYS A 751 -11.35 13.56 10.80
C LYS A 751 -11.60 14.34 12.07
N LEU A 752 -12.43 13.78 12.96
CA LEU A 752 -12.69 14.30 14.29
C LEU A 752 -12.33 13.21 15.29
N ILE A 753 -11.44 13.53 16.23
CA ILE A 753 -11.01 12.61 17.27
C ILE A 753 -11.35 13.23 18.62
N ALA A 754 -12.08 12.49 19.45
CA ALA A 754 -12.29 12.84 20.84
C ALA A 754 -11.69 11.75 21.73
N GLY A 755 -10.97 12.14 22.77
CA GLY A 755 -10.33 11.24 23.71
C GLY A 755 -10.46 11.73 25.14
N VAL A 756 -10.64 10.79 26.06
CA VAL A 756 -10.65 11.04 27.51
C VAL A 756 -9.76 10.01 28.20
N ARG A 757 -8.87 10.47 29.07
CA ARG A 757 -8.06 9.60 29.93
C ARG A 757 -8.36 9.87 31.40
N PHE A 758 -8.46 8.80 32.17
CA PHE A 758 -8.62 8.84 33.62
C PHE A 758 -7.49 8.07 34.30
N GLY A 759 -6.83 8.68 35.28
CA GLY A 759 -5.94 7.97 36.19
C GLY A 759 -6.72 7.26 37.29
N THR A 760 -6.18 6.16 37.83
CA THR A 760 -6.78 5.44 38.97
C THR A 760 -6.81 6.27 40.25
N ASP A 761 -6.04 7.35 40.31
CA ASP A 761 -6.05 8.29 41.42
C ASP A 761 -7.30 9.20 41.41
N PHE A 762 -8.09 9.20 40.33
CA PHE A 762 -9.24 10.08 40.07
C PHE A 762 -8.95 11.58 40.19
N ASN A 763 -7.69 11.96 40.39
CA ASN A 763 -7.20 13.33 40.52
C ASN A 763 -6.51 13.80 39.24
N SER A 764 -6.14 12.86 38.37
CA SER A 764 -5.61 13.12 37.04
C SER A 764 -6.61 12.76 35.94
N ASN A 765 -6.84 13.71 35.03
CA ASN A 765 -7.67 13.51 33.85
C ASN A 765 -7.15 14.31 32.66
N GLU A 766 -7.33 13.75 31.47
CA GLU A 766 -6.99 14.40 30.21
C GLU A 766 -8.15 14.36 29.23
N TYR A 767 -8.32 15.44 28.48
CA TYR A 767 -9.27 15.56 27.39
C TYR A 767 -8.54 15.97 26.12
N LEU A 768 -8.87 15.31 25.01
CA LEU A 768 -8.33 15.60 23.69
C LEU A 768 -9.48 15.76 22.70
N LEU A 769 -9.49 16.87 21.97
CA LEU A 769 -10.33 17.06 20.79
C LEU A 769 -9.41 17.44 19.62
N SER A 770 -9.53 16.74 18.51
CA SER A 770 -8.77 17.03 17.29
C SER A 770 -9.70 17.11 16.09
N PHE A 771 -9.50 18.12 15.25
CA PHE A 771 -10.13 18.24 13.94
C PHE A 771 -9.05 18.35 12.87
N GLU A 772 -9.03 17.42 11.94
CA GLU A 772 -8.10 17.37 10.80
C GLU A 772 -8.85 17.65 9.49
N ASN A 773 -8.26 18.49 8.63
CA ASN A 773 -8.69 18.75 7.26
C ASN A 773 -7.54 18.41 6.30
N LEU A 774 -7.73 17.35 5.53
CA LEU A 774 -6.80 16.73 4.59
C LEU A 774 -7.25 16.90 3.13
N LYS A 775 -8.34 17.65 2.86
CA LYS A 775 -8.93 17.81 1.51
C LYS A 775 -7.96 18.39 0.47
N LYS A 776 -6.95 19.15 0.91
CA LYS A 776 -5.94 19.77 0.05
C LYS A 776 -4.53 19.39 0.52
N ARG A 777 -3.55 19.52 -0.37
CA ARG A 777 -2.13 19.19 -0.12
C ARG A 777 -1.56 19.79 1.17
N LEU A 778 -2.04 20.96 1.59
CA LEU A 778 -1.68 21.53 2.89
C LEU A 778 -2.63 20.97 3.95
N ASP A 779 -2.17 19.97 4.69
CA ASP A 779 -2.93 19.38 5.78
C ASP A 779 -3.06 20.40 6.91
N LYS A 780 -4.25 20.52 7.49
CA LYS A 780 -4.54 21.44 8.59
C LYS A 780 -5.12 20.65 9.76
N GLU A 781 -4.65 20.93 10.97
CA GLU A 781 -5.17 20.28 12.18
C GLU A 781 -5.35 21.32 13.29
N ILE A 782 -6.47 21.24 14.00
CA ILE A 782 -6.75 22.01 15.22
C ILE A 782 -6.89 21.02 16.36
N ILE A 783 -6.18 21.26 17.45
CA ILE A 783 -6.14 20.35 18.60
C ILE A 783 -6.41 21.15 19.84
N PHE A 784 -7.40 20.73 20.62
CA PHE A 784 -7.58 21.17 21.99
C PHE A 784 -7.20 20.05 22.94
N HIS A 785 -6.28 20.33 23.86
CA HIS A 785 -5.80 19.41 24.87
C HIS A 785 -5.97 20.04 26.25
N ARG A 786 -6.58 19.32 27.19
CA ARG A 786 -6.66 19.72 28.59
C ARG A 786 -6.10 18.61 29.45
N GLN A 787 -5.23 18.98 30.38
CA GLN A 787 -4.59 18.06 31.32
C GLN A 787 -4.70 18.62 32.74
N VAL A 788 -5.04 17.78 33.69
CA VAL A 788 -5.10 18.14 35.12
C VAL A 788 -4.37 17.09 35.92
N TYR A 789 -3.57 17.52 36.89
CA TYR A 789 -2.88 16.65 37.85
C TYR A 789 -2.56 17.40 39.14
N GLN A 790 -2.27 16.63 40.19
CA GLN A 790 -1.88 17.14 41.50
C GLN A 790 -0.38 16.94 41.70
N THR A 791 0.31 17.96 42.20
CA THR A 791 1.75 17.94 42.42
C THR A 791 2.13 18.68 43.71
N ASN A 792 3.30 18.38 44.25
CA ASN A 792 3.83 19.05 45.43
C ASN A 792 4.82 20.14 45.02
N THR A 793 4.82 21.24 45.77
CA THR A 793 5.78 22.34 45.60
C THR A 793 7.18 21.99 46.11
N GLN A 794 8.16 22.80 45.72
CA GLN A 794 9.60 22.64 46.01
C GLN A 794 9.94 22.40 47.50
N ASP A 795 9.13 22.95 48.42
CA ASP A 795 9.33 22.81 49.86
C ASP A 795 8.52 21.66 50.49
N PHE A 796 7.80 20.86 49.69
CA PHE A 796 6.90 19.76 50.11
C PHE A 796 5.72 20.16 51.03
N TYR A 797 5.55 21.44 51.38
CA TYR A 797 4.48 21.92 52.27
C TYR A 797 3.15 22.25 51.56
N SER A 798 3.18 22.60 50.27
CA SER A 798 1.95 22.96 49.53
C SER A 798 1.62 21.94 48.45
N ILE A 799 0.38 21.46 48.47
CA ILE A 799 -0.21 20.64 47.41
C ILE A 799 -0.88 21.58 46.39
N VAL A 800 -0.52 21.44 45.12
CA VAL A 800 -1.01 22.27 44.02
C VAL A 800 -1.73 21.40 43.00
N LYS A 801 -2.93 21.84 42.59
CA LYS A 801 -3.63 21.29 41.43
C LYS A 801 -3.28 22.11 40.21
N ALA A 802 -2.55 21.50 39.28
CA ALA A 802 -2.16 22.11 38.02
C ALA A 802 -3.17 21.72 36.93
N SER A 803 -3.71 22.71 36.23
CA SER A 803 -4.57 22.53 35.06
C SER A 803 -3.97 23.25 33.86
N THR A 804 -3.61 22.49 32.83
CA THR A 804 -3.07 23.00 31.58
C THR A 804 -4.13 22.86 30.48
N GLN A 805 -4.36 23.94 29.72
CA GLN A 805 -5.23 23.98 28.55
C GLN A 805 -4.42 24.48 27.36
N GLU A 806 -4.36 23.70 26.28
CA GLU A 806 -3.59 24.03 25.10
C GLU A 806 -4.42 23.91 23.83
N LEU A 807 -4.33 24.94 22.99
CA LEU A 807 -4.88 24.96 21.65
C LEU A 807 -3.72 24.99 20.65
N PHE A 808 -3.70 24.03 19.73
CA PHE A 808 -2.74 23.97 18.64
C PHE A 808 -3.40 24.20 17.30
N TYR A 809 -2.71 24.92 16.43
CA TYR A 809 -3.00 25.01 15.00
C TYR A 809 -1.81 24.53 14.19
N LEU A 810 -1.97 23.45 13.41
CA LEU A 810 -0.88 22.79 12.71
C LEU A 810 -1.12 22.84 11.22
N LEU A 811 -0.04 23.07 10.49
CA LEU A 811 0.04 23.13 9.04
C LEU A 811 1.14 22.19 8.58
N LYS A 812 0.80 21.16 7.80
CA LYS A 812 1.79 20.20 7.28
C LYS A 812 1.79 20.22 5.76
N TYR A 813 2.96 20.44 5.19
CA TYR A 813 3.19 20.46 3.75
C TYR A 813 4.09 19.28 3.32
N PRO A 814 3.54 18.28 2.61
CA PRO A 814 4.30 17.14 2.12
C PRO A 814 5.03 17.45 0.81
N PHE A 815 6.35 17.28 0.82
CA PHE A 815 7.18 17.34 -0.40
C PHE A 815 7.16 16.02 -1.18
N SER A 816 7.15 14.92 -0.44
CA SER A 816 7.10 13.55 -0.95
C SER A 816 6.27 12.66 -0.02
N GLN A 817 6.00 11.41 -0.43
CA GLN A 817 5.31 10.43 0.41
C GLN A 817 6.09 10.07 1.69
N VAL A 818 7.40 10.35 1.71
CA VAL A 818 8.30 10.06 2.82
C VAL A 818 8.85 11.31 3.50
N SER A 819 8.53 12.53 3.03
CA SER A 819 9.13 13.76 3.57
C SER A 819 8.16 14.95 3.60
N ALA A 820 8.07 15.64 4.73
CA ALA A 820 7.22 16.82 4.92
C ALA A 820 7.86 17.87 5.83
N VAL A 821 7.39 19.11 5.74
CA VAL A 821 7.56 20.13 6.77
C VAL A 821 6.24 20.33 7.50
N ARG A 822 6.28 20.53 8.82
CA ARG A 822 5.13 20.85 9.67
C ARG A 822 5.43 22.10 10.48
N GLY A 823 4.57 23.11 10.39
CA GLY A 823 4.53 24.25 11.29
C GLY A 823 3.40 24.09 12.29
N SER A 824 3.61 24.48 13.55
CA SER A 824 2.59 24.49 14.58
C SER A 824 2.62 25.82 15.33
N LEU A 825 1.44 26.35 15.64
CA LEU A 825 1.25 27.46 16.57
C LEU A 825 0.50 26.91 17.78
N ASN A 826 0.86 27.32 18.99
CA ASN A 826 0.16 26.90 20.20
C ASN A 826 -0.12 28.07 21.13
N LEU A 827 -1.29 28.04 21.76
CA LEU A 827 -1.68 28.88 22.87
C LEU A 827 -1.90 27.98 24.08
N ARG A 828 -1.29 28.32 25.21
CA ARG A 828 -1.29 27.49 26.42
C ARG A 828 -1.66 28.34 27.63
N ILE A 829 -2.51 27.81 28.49
CA ILE A 829 -2.88 28.39 29.77
C ILE A 829 -2.53 27.36 30.84
N ASP A 830 -1.63 27.72 31.75
CA ASP A 830 -1.33 26.93 32.94
C ASP A 830 -1.93 27.63 34.16
N ASP A 831 -2.85 26.95 34.85
CA ASP A 831 -3.48 27.42 36.08
C ASP A 831 -3.02 26.54 37.25
N TYR A 832 -2.47 27.16 38.29
CA TYR A 832 -1.98 26.50 39.51
C TYR A 832 -2.81 26.95 40.70
N GLN A 833 -3.59 26.04 41.25
CA GLN A 833 -4.41 26.30 42.42
C GLN A 833 -3.84 25.58 43.64
N PHE A 834 -3.58 26.32 44.71
CA PHE A 834 -3.15 25.75 45.98
C PHE A 834 -4.35 25.09 46.67
N LEU A 835 -4.22 23.82 47.06
CA LEU A 835 -5.27 23.14 47.79
C LEU A 835 -5.24 23.58 49.25
N SER A 836 -6.43 23.93 49.79
CA SER A 836 -6.65 24.41 51.17
C SER A 836 -6.42 23.33 52.22
N THR A 837 -5.18 22.87 52.33
CA THR A 837 -4.69 21.81 53.23
C THR A 837 -4.29 22.36 54.59
N ASP A 838 -3.94 23.64 54.65
CA ASP A 838 -3.67 24.40 55.88
C ASP A 838 -3.97 25.89 55.65
N GLN A 839 -3.87 26.69 56.72
CA GLN A 839 -4.14 28.14 56.67
C GLN A 839 -3.14 28.90 55.77
N GLN A 840 -1.88 28.46 55.67
CA GLN A 840 -0.90 29.09 54.80
C GLN A 840 -1.22 28.86 53.32
N ASN A 841 -1.66 27.66 52.96
CA ASN A 841 -2.07 27.28 51.61
C ASN A 841 -3.40 27.93 51.21
N LEU A 842 -4.34 28.10 52.15
CA LEU A 842 -5.61 28.80 51.91
C LEU A 842 -5.42 30.29 51.53
N LEU A 843 -4.37 30.93 52.05
CA LEU A 843 -4.08 32.34 51.79
C LEU A 843 -3.28 32.59 50.51
N LYS A 844 -2.80 31.53 49.83
CA LYS A 844 -2.07 31.66 48.57
C LYS A 844 -3.04 31.83 47.41
N GLU A 845 -2.84 32.89 46.63
CA GLU A 845 -3.58 33.09 45.38
C GLU A 845 -3.13 32.11 44.29
N GLY A 846 -4.06 31.74 43.41
CA GLY A 846 -3.75 30.92 42.23
C GLY A 846 -2.84 31.65 41.25
N VAL A 847 -2.02 30.89 40.51
CA VAL A 847 -1.11 31.46 39.51
C VAL A 847 -1.57 31.03 38.12
N THR A 848 -1.86 32.00 37.26
CA THR A 848 -2.21 31.75 35.85
C THR A 848 -1.12 32.25 34.92
N LYS A 849 -0.61 31.38 34.04
CA LYS A 849 0.39 31.73 33.03
C LYS A 849 -0.18 31.54 31.63
N TYR A 850 -0.03 32.58 30.80
CA TYR A 850 -0.39 32.54 29.39
C TYR A 850 0.86 32.39 28.54
N TRP A 851 0.88 31.35 27.71
CA TRP A 851 2.00 31.04 26.83
C TRP A 851 1.54 31.06 25.38
N ALA A 852 2.37 31.63 24.51
CA ALA A 852 2.26 31.51 23.07
C ALA A 852 3.51 30.80 22.55
N GLY A 853 3.37 29.91 21.59
CA GLY A 853 4.50 29.23 20.99
C GLY A 853 4.34 28.92 19.52
N ALA A 854 5.47 28.66 18.89
CA ALA A 854 5.60 28.30 17.50
C ALA A 854 6.61 27.17 17.34
N LYS A 855 6.38 26.29 16.38
CA LYS A 855 7.21 25.13 16.11
C LYS A 855 7.34 24.88 14.62
N LEU A 856 8.52 24.46 14.18
CA LEU A 856 8.79 24.06 12.80
C LEU A 856 9.52 22.73 12.76
N GLU A 857 9.02 21.76 12.01
CA GLU A 857 9.55 20.39 11.94
C GLU A 857 9.80 19.94 10.49
N TYR A 858 10.90 19.26 10.25
CA TYR A 858 11.14 18.44 9.07
C TYR A 858 11.04 16.96 9.45
N ILE A 859 10.20 16.21 8.73
CA ILE A 859 9.90 14.80 9.00
C ILE A 859 10.30 13.99 7.77
N PHE A 860 11.05 12.92 7.97
CA PHE A 860 11.35 11.90 6.97
C PHE A 860 11.01 10.50 7.51
N ASP A 861 10.28 9.70 6.76
CA ASP A 861 9.91 8.34 7.14
C ASP A 861 9.74 7.43 5.91
N ASN A 862 10.66 6.48 5.72
CA ASN A 862 10.54 5.42 4.73
C ASN A 862 10.45 4.02 5.37
N THR A 863 10.14 3.94 6.65
CA THR A 863 10.09 2.67 7.39
C THR A 863 8.94 1.78 6.93
N ARG A 864 9.12 0.47 7.04
CA ARG A 864 8.11 -0.55 6.70
C ARG A 864 7.99 -1.55 7.83
N MET A 865 6.78 -1.90 8.20
CA MET A 865 6.50 -2.88 9.23
C MET A 865 6.51 -4.29 8.62
N ILE A 866 7.41 -5.16 9.07
CA ILE A 866 7.48 -6.59 8.68
C ILE A 866 6.60 -7.41 9.63
N SER A 867 6.60 -7.05 10.90
CA SER A 867 5.79 -7.64 11.96
C SER A 867 5.64 -6.64 13.11
N LEU A 868 4.87 -6.98 14.13
CA LEU A 868 4.69 -6.12 15.29
C LEU A 868 6.06 -5.83 15.95
N ASN A 869 6.41 -4.54 16.08
CA ASN A 869 7.72 -4.06 16.56
C ASN A 869 8.96 -4.45 15.71
N LEU A 870 8.78 -5.00 14.51
CA LEU A 870 9.87 -5.30 13.57
C LEU A 870 9.74 -4.43 12.32
N TYR A 871 10.63 -3.45 12.19
CA TYR A 871 10.66 -2.50 11.09
C TYR A 871 11.89 -2.70 10.18
N GLU A 872 11.81 -2.18 8.96
CA GLU A 872 12.94 -1.98 8.04
C GLU A 872 12.93 -0.54 7.52
N GLY A 873 14.09 0.11 7.46
CA GLY A 873 14.25 1.45 6.87
C GLY A 873 14.72 2.52 7.86
N LEU A 874 14.51 3.78 7.49
CA LEU A 874 14.96 4.98 8.20
C LEU A 874 13.76 5.90 8.48
N ARG A 875 13.69 6.40 9.71
CA ARG A 875 12.85 7.55 10.07
C ARG A 875 13.66 8.57 10.83
N SER A 876 13.45 9.84 10.53
CA SER A 876 14.15 10.93 11.17
C SER A 876 13.28 12.16 11.26
N LYS A 877 13.42 12.92 12.33
CA LYS A 877 12.72 14.19 12.53
C LYS A 877 13.67 15.21 13.10
N VAL A 878 13.66 16.41 12.54
CA VAL A 878 14.42 17.58 12.96
C VAL A 878 13.40 18.70 13.21
N PHE A 879 13.57 19.57 14.20
CA PHE A 879 12.64 20.67 14.41
C PHE A 879 13.25 21.84 15.20
N GLY A 880 12.47 22.89 15.45
CA GLY A 880 12.76 23.94 16.41
C GLY A 880 11.48 24.54 16.96
N GLU A 881 11.51 24.99 18.20
CA GLU A 881 10.40 25.52 18.97
C GLU A 881 10.79 26.84 19.63
N TYR A 882 9.78 27.67 19.81
CA TYR A 882 9.84 28.92 20.53
C TYR A 882 8.60 29.03 21.40
N TYR A 883 8.76 29.33 22.68
CA TYR A 883 7.69 29.66 23.61
C TYR A 883 7.97 31.00 24.27
N GLN A 884 6.91 31.78 24.49
CA GLN A 884 6.95 33.06 25.18
C GLN A 884 5.80 33.12 26.17
N GLN A 885 6.08 33.49 27.42
CA GLN A 885 5.03 33.84 28.36
C GLN A 885 4.55 35.26 28.03
N VAL A 886 3.26 35.41 27.82
CA VAL A 886 2.64 36.68 27.40
C VAL A 886 2.44 37.62 28.59
N ASN A 887 2.22 37.06 29.79
CA ASN A 887 1.96 37.80 31.03
C ASN A 887 3.14 37.76 32.03
N GLY A 888 4.38 37.62 31.55
CA GLY A 888 5.57 37.58 32.40
C GLY A 888 6.79 38.19 31.73
N ASP A 889 7.78 38.59 32.53
CA ASP A 889 9.01 39.20 32.06
C ASP A 889 10.09 38.15 31.71
N TRP A 890 10.75 38.32 30.55
CA TRP A 890 12.00 37.61 30.17
C TRP A 890 11.94 36.07 30.28
N SER A 891 10.96 35.46 29.62
CA SER A 891 10.67 34.02 29.73
C SER A 891 10.62 33.30 28.36
N ASP A 892 11.38 33.77 27.38
CA ASP A 892 11.51 33.10 26.09
C ASP A 892 12.22 31.75 26.25
N VAL A 893 11.69 30.72 25.61
CA VAL A 893 12.28 29.38 25.57
C VAL A 893 12.45 28.96 24.12
N PHE A 894 13.69 28.71 23.72
CA PHE A 894 14.02 28.08 22.46
C PHE A 894 14.42 26.63 22.69
N ILE A 895 13.95 25.74 21.84
CA ILE A 895 14.30 24.31 21.86
C ILE A 895 14.55 23.91 20.41
N VAL A 896 15.66 23.26 20.09
CA VAL A 896 15.92 22.77 18.72
C VAL A 896 15.61 21.28 18.61
N GLY A 897 15.84 20.63 17.44
CA GLY A 897 15.27 19.30 17.10
C GLY A 897 16.01 18.21 16.20
N ALA A 898 16.03 16.84 16.42
CA ALA A 898 16.74 15.70 15.75
C ALA A 898 16.61 14.26 16.43
N ASP A 899 15.62 13.42 16.08
CA ASP A 899 15.54 11.98 16.45
C ASP A 899 15.70 11.16 15.16
N VAL A 900 16.63 10.21 15.13
CA VAL A 900 16.95 9.37 13.96
C VAL A 900 16.91 7.90 14.35
N ARG A 901 16.16 7.09 13.61
CA ARG A 901 16.00 5.65 13.85
C ARG A 901 16.22 4.87 12.57
N HIS A 902 17.11 3.87 12.62
CA HIS A 902 17.43 3.01 11.49
C HIS A 902 17.26 1.54 11.86
N TYR A 903 16.52 0.80 11.04
CA TYR A 903 16.22 -0.61 11.23
C TYR A 903 16.79 -1.40 10.06
N LEU A 904 17.80 -2.21 10.35
CA LEU A 904 18.50 -3.03 9.36
C LEU A 904 18.12 -4.50 9.52
N PRO A 905 17.53 -5.14 8.50
CA PRO A 905 17.38 -6.59 8.48
C PRO A 905 18.74 -7.25 8.34
N VAL A 906 19.18 -7.96 9.37
CA VAL A 906 20.45 -8.71 9.37
C VAL A 906 20.25 -10.02 8.60
N HIS A 907 19.20 -10.76 8.95
CA HIS A 907 18.81 -11.98 8.27
C HIS A 907 17.35 -12.32 8.55
N ARG A 908 16.53 -12.49 7.50
CA ARG A 908 15.09 -12.73 7.61
C ARG A 908 14.44 -11.66 8.51
N SER A 909 13.82 -12.08 9.60
CA SER A 909 13.14 -11.24 10.59
C SER A 909 14.01 -10.82 11.77
N LEU A 910 15.32 -11.15 11.77
CA LEU A 910 16.28 -10.62 12.75
C LEU A 910 16.63 -9.18 12.39
N ILE A 911 16.26 -8.23 13.25
CA ILE A 911 16.43 -6.79 13.01
C ILE A 911 17.46 -6.21 13.96
N TRP A 912 18.40 -5.45 13.43
CA TRP A 912 19.26 -4.56 14.20
C TRP A 912 18.70 -3.15 14.15
N ALA A 913 18.14 -2.69 15.25
CA ALA A 913 17.49 -1.39 15.39
C ALA A 913 18.43 -0.43 16.13
N ASN A 914 18.62 0.77 15.59
CA ASN A 914 19.44 1.81 16.19
C ASN A 914 18.66 3.12 16.28
N ARG A 915 18.83 3.87 17.36
CA ARG A 915 18.26 5.20 17.58
C ARG A 915 19.30 6.16 18.13
N ILE A 916 19.31 7.37 17.59
CA ILE A 916 20.04 8.53 18.14
C ILE A 916 19.03 9.64 18.38
N ALA A 917 19.06 10.21 19.57
CA ALA A 917 18.22 11.32 19.98
C ALA A 917 19.07 12.33 20.76
N ALA A 918 18.97 13.61 20.46
CA ALA A 918 19.65 14.67 21.21
C ALA A 918 18.69 15.84 21.40
N SER A 919 18.91 16.75 22.34
CA SER A 919 18.12 17.99 22.45
C SER A 919 18.88 19.08 23.17
N THR A 920 18.57 20.34 22.89
CA THR A 920 19.03 21.47 23.72
C THR A 920 17.99 22.58 23.80
N SER A 921 17.87 23.18 24.99
CA SER A 921 17.04 24.33 25.28
C SER A 921 17.87 25.55 25.72
N PHE A 922 17.52 26.74 25.26
CA PHE A 922 18.18 28.01 25.57
C PHE A 922 17.18 29.18 25.55
N GLY A 923 17.57 30.39 25.99
CA GLY A 923 16.68 31.55 26.14
C GLY A 923 16.73 32.15 27.55
N GLY A 924 15.81 33.08 27.84
CA GLY A 924 15.58 33.64 29.17
C GLY A 924 15.06 32.61 30.19
N ALA A 925 14.35 31.58 29.70
CA ALA A 925 13.91 30.40 30.44
C ALA A 925 14.28 29.11 29.68
N ARG A 926 14.23 27.96 30.35
CA ARG A 926 14.67 26.66 29.78
C ARG A 926 13.72 25.50 30.04
N LEU A 927 13.84 24.46 29.22
CA LEU A 927 13.28 23.12 29.43
C LEU A 927 14.34 22.22 30.08
N ILE A 928 13.97 21.50 31.14
CA ILE A 928 14.81 20.45 31.75
C ILE A 928 14.48 19.07 31.18
N TYR A 929 15.53 18.30 30.89
CA TYR A 929 15.46 16.90 30.49
C TYR A 929 15.90 16.01 31.66
N TYR A 930 15.07 15.06 32.06
CA TYR A 930 15.39 14.02 33.03
C TYR A 930 15.71 12.72 32.31
N MET A 931 16.98 12.31 32.32
CA MET A 931 17.43 11.07 31.69
C MET A 931 17.31 9.88 32.64
N GLY A 932 16.98 8.71 32.11
CA GLY A 932 16.93 7.45 32.86
C GLY A 932 15.62 6.69 32.69
N GLY A 933 15.68 5.36 32.86
CA GLY A 933 14.52 4.49 32.77
C GLY A 933 14.00 4.28 31.34
N VAL A 934 12.76 3.78 31.26
CA VAL A 934 12.07 3.43 30.02
C VAL A 934 10.79 4.27 29.88
N ASP A 935 10.33 4.57 28.66
CA ASP A 935 9.02 5.20 28.47
C ASP A 935 7.86 4.20 28.68
N ASN A 936 6.74 4.67 29.22
CA ASN A 936 5.55 3.87 29.49
C ASN A 936 5.83 2.58 30.29
N TRP A 937 6.70 2.67 31.30
CA TRP A 937 7.02 1.57 32.21
C TRP A 937 6.36 1.71 33.57
N THR A 938 6.14 0.58 34.22
CA THR A 938 5.72 0.49 35.61
C THR A 938 6.81 -0.22 36.43
N ASN A 939 7.03 0.28 37.65
CA ASN A 939 8.02 -0.26 38.55
C ASN A 939 7.35 -1.25 39.52
N LEU A 940 7.65 -2.52 39.36
CA LEU A 940 7.14 -3.59 40.23
C LEU A 940 8.02 -3.85 41.45
N SER A 941 9.19 -3.20 41.55
CA SER A 941 10.11 -3.35 42.67
C SER A 941 9.84 -2.30 43.73
N ARG A 942 9.72 -2.73 44.99
CA ARG A 942 9.65 -1.81 46.14
C ARG A 942 11.01 -1.25 46.55
N ASN A 943 12.10 -1.89 46.11
CA ASN A 943 13.46 -1.57 46.55
C ASN A 943 14.18 -0.57 45.62
N VAL A 944 13.63 -0.33 44.43
CA VAL A 944 14.21 0.58 43.44
C VAL A 944 13.21 1.72 43.27
N SER A 945 13.64 2.97 43.47
CA SER A 945 12.76 4.13 43.19
C SER A 945 12.57 4.31 41.68
N THR A 946 11.38 4.70 41.24
CA THR A 946 11.12 5.04 39.83
C THR A 946 11.88 6.30 39.41
N PHE A 947 12.04 7.25 40.33
CA PHE A 947 12.70 8.54 40.12
C PHE A 947 13.76 8.77 41.20
N ASP A 948 14.97 9.16 40.78
CA ASP A 948 16.07 9.49 41.67
C ASP A 948 15.99 10.97 42.09
N SER A 949 15.61 11.23 43.33
CA SER A 949 15.53 12.58 43.91
C SER A 949 16.87 13.07 44.49
N SER A 950 17.91 12.22 44.51
CA SER A 950 19.22 12.58 45.05
C SER A 950 20.06 13.44 44.09
N MET A 951 19.72 13.43 42.80
CA MET A 951 20.39 14.20 41.77
C MET A 951 19.91 15.67 41.79
N PRO A 952 20.77 16.65 42.11
CA PRO A 952 20.36 18.05 42.19
C PRO A 952 19.98 18.60 40.81
N VAL A 953 19.04 19.54 40.80
CA VAL A 953 18.67 20.33 39.61
C VAL A 953 19.29 21.72 39.73
N ASP A 954 19.86 22.25 38.64
CA ASP A 954 20.42 23.60 38.61
C ASP A 954 19.30 24.66 38.60
N THR A 955 18.94 25.16 39.78
CA THR A 955 17.89 26.17 39.94
C THR A 955 18.25 27.53 39.34
N THR A 956 19.52 27.78 38.98
CA THR A 956 19.94 29.03 38.34
C THR A 956 19.53 29.13 36.87
N GLN A 957 19.23 27.99 36.23
CA GLN A 957 18.90 27.91 34.79
C GLN A 957 17.49 28.39 34.43
N ARG A 958 16.65 28.76 35.42
CA ARG A 958 15.26 29.23 35.25
C ARG A 958 14.42 28.28 34.38
N PHE A 959 14.22 27.05 34.86
CA PHE A 959 13.39 26.07 34.18
C PHE A 959 11.90 26.41 34.29
N VAL A 960 11.17 26.30 33.18
CA VAL A 960 9.70 26.53 33.12
C VAL A 960 8.94 25.27 32.70
N TYR A 961 9.60 24.38 31.96
CA TYR A 961 9.04 23.10 31.51
C TYR A 961 9.99 21.97 31.86
N GLN A 962 9.46 20.75 31.92
CA GLN A 962 10.19 19.52 32.18
C GLN A 962 9.73 18.36 31.29
N THR A 963 10.65 17.46 30.95
CA THR A 963 10.37 16.24 30.19
C THR A 963 11.37 15.12 30.48
N LEU A 964 11.06 13.90 30.01
CA LEU A 964 11.93 12.74 30.08
C LEU A 964 12.82 12.61 28.83
N ALA A 965 14.07 12.19 29.04
CA ALA A 965 15.03 11.78 28.01
C ALA A 965 15.25 10.27 28.10
N THR A 966 14.41 9.50 27.40
CA THR A 966 14.41 8.04 27.43
C THR A 966 14.70 7.44 26.05
N ASN A 967 15.15 6.19 25.93
CA ASN A 967 15.44 5.23 27.01
C ASN A 967 16.90 5.26 27.44
N MET A 968 17.11 5.08 28.74
CA MET A 968 18.41 4.81 29.35
C MET A 968 18.22 3.74 30.43
N ARG A 969 18.18 2.47 29.98
CA ARG A 969 17.93 1.31 30.85
C ARG A 969 19.12 1.05 31.77
N GLY A 970 18.83 0.49 32.95
CA GLY A 970 19.83 0.22 33.99
C GLY A 970 19.87 1.29 35.08
N PHE A 971 19.06 2.34 34.95
CA PHE A 971 18.96 3.44 35.90
C PHE A 971 17.50 3.82 36.19
N SER A 972 17.24 4.37 37.38
CA SER A 972 16.00 5.10 37.67
C SER A 972 15.93 6.39 36.84
N GLN A 973 14.74 6.97 36.69
CA GLN A 973 14.60 8.28 36.04
C GLN A 973 15.40 9.34 36.83
N ASN A 974 15.95 10.33 36.14
CA ASN A 974 16.79 11.40 36.70
C ASN A 974 18.21 10.97 37.14
N ILE A 975 18.81 9.97 36.48
CA ILE A 975 20.26 9.68 36.68
C ILE A 975 21.16 10.81 36.16
N ARG A 976 20.71 11.52 35.14
CA ARG A 976 21.34 12.74 34.62
C ARG A 976 20.24 13.75 34.28
N ASN A 977 20.50 15.03 34.47
CA ASN A 977 19.56 16.08 34.09
C ASN A 977 20.24 17.34 33.58
N GLY A 978 19.48 18.15 32.85
CA GLY A 978 19.89 19.49 32.44
C GLY A 978 19.11 20.02 31.23
N ASN A 979 19.54 21.13 30.67
CA ASN A 979 18.91 21.76 29.51
C ASN A 979 19.33 21.15 28.17
N SER A 980 20.24 20.17 28.18
CA SER A 980 20.70 19.47 26.98
C SER A 980 20.86 17.97 27.24
N PHE A 981 20.66 17.14 26.22
CA PHE A 981 20.97 15.72 26.31
C PHE A 981 21.32 15.08 24.97
N VAL A 982 21.96 13.90 25.03
CA VAL A 982 22.14 12.98 23.90
C VAL A 982 22.01 11.54 24.38
N VAL A 983 21.34 10.71 23.58
CA VAL A 983 21.15 9.28 23.84
C VAL A 983 21.27 8.48 22.55
N PHE A 984 21.94 7.34 22.66
CA PHE A 984 22.07 6.31 21.65
C PHE A 984 21.50 5.00 22.21
N ASN A 985 20.63 4.35 21.44
CA ASN A 985 20.07 3.04 21.76
C ASN A 985 20.35 2.08 20.59
N SER A 986 20.88 0.90 20.89
CA SER A 986 21.09 -0.18 19.93
C SER A 986 20.41 -1.45 20.45
N GLU A 987 19.56 -2.06 19.63
CA GLU A 987 18.83 -3.28 19.95
C GLU A 987 18.97 -4.32 18.83
N LEU A 988 19.30 -5.56 19.20
CA LEU A 988 19.20 -6.71 18.31
C LEU A 988 17.92 -7.48 18.66
N ARG A 989 16.91 -7.42 17.78
CA ARG A 989 15.58 -8.00 18.00
C ARG A 989 15.43 -9.32 17.26
N TRP A 990 15.33 -10.41 18.01
CA TRP A 990 15.23 -11.75 17.46
C TRP A 990 13.86 -12.39 17.73
N PRO A 991 12.99 -12.52 16.71
CA PRO A 991 11.70 -13.19 16.85
C PRO A 991 11.87 -14.72 16.85
N VAL A 992 12.33 -15.28 17.97
CA VAL A 992 12.87 -16.66 18.07
C VAL A 992 11.95 -17.73 17.49
N PHE A 993 10.69 -17.80 17.93
CA PHE A 993 9.78 -18.86 17.45
C PHE A 993 9.45 -18.70 15.97
N ARG A 994 9.08 -17.49 15.53
CA ARG A 994 8.80 -17.21 14.11
C ARG A 994 10.02 -17.49 13.23
N TYR A 995 11.23 -17.20 13.72
CA TYR A 995 12.48 -17.39 12.97
C TYR A 995 12.76 -18.86 12.62
N PHE A 996 12.45 -19.78 13.55
CA PHE A 996 12.64 -21.22 13.36
C PHE A 996 11.40 -21.98 12.88
N ALA A 997 10.21 -21.36 12.95
CA ALA A 997 8.96 -22.02 12.62
C ALA A 997 8.94 -22.51 11.15
N ASN A 998 8.48 -23.75 10.98
CA ASN A 998 8.20 -24.37 9.68
C ASN A 998 6.71 -24.39 9.37
N LYS A 999 5.90 -23.74 10.21
CA LYS A 999 4.45 -23.59 10.10
C LYS A 999 4.05 -22.21 10.61
N PRO A 1000 3.02 -21.57 10.05
CA PRO A 1000 2.40 -20.39 10.65
C PRO A 1000 2.11 -20.65 12.13
N LEU A 1001 2.50 -19.69 12.98
CA LEU A 1001 2.27 -19.79 14.41
C LEU A 1001 0.88 -19.26 14.73
N ASN A 1002 -0.03 -20.16 15.11
CA ASN A 1002 -1.40 -19.82 15.48
C ASN A 1002 -1.47 -19.02 16.79
N SER A 1003 -0.52 -19.24 17.70
CA SER A 1003 -0.42 -18.46 18.93
C SER A 1003 0.16 -17.09 18.59
N ASP A 1004 -0.66 -16.06 18.79
CA ASP A 1004 -0.28 -14.66 18.66
C ASP A 1004 0.89 -14.29 19.59
N PHE A 1005 0.94 -14.87 20.79
CA PHE A 1005 2.08 -14.75 21.70
C PHE A 1005 3.35 -15.35 21.09
N LEU A 1006 3.32 -16.58 20.57
CA LEU A 1006 4.53 -17.19 19.98
C LEU A 1006 4.96 -16.48 18.70
N ASN A 1007 4.00 -16.03 17.89
CA ASN A 1007 4.28 -15.36 16.62
C ASN A 1007 4.99 -14.02 16.81
N ASN A 1008 4.67 -13.30 17.88
CA ASN A 1008 5.25 -12.00 18.20
C ASN A 1008 6.34 -12.05 19.28
N PHE A 1009 6.68 -13.25 19.80
CA PHE A 1009 7.69 -13.40 20.83
C PHE A 1009 9.09 -13.05 20.30
N GLN A 1010 9.74 -12.11 20.96
CA GLN A 1010 11.07 -11.61 20.63
C GLN A 1010 11.98 -11.68 21.84
N VAL A 1011 13.21 -12.13 21.62
CA VAL A 1011 14.34 -11.93 22.54
C VAL A 1011 15.13 -10.75 22.02
N VAL A 1012 15.46 -9.82 22.91
CA VAL A 1012 16.17 -8.59 22.56
C VAL A 1012 17.42 -8.47 23.40
N GLY A 1013 18.57 -8.26 22.74
CA GLY A 1013 19.77 -7.76 23.39
C GLY A 1013 19.91 -6.27 23.13
N PHE A 1014 20.26 -5.48 24.14
CA PHE A 1014 20.32 -4.02 23.99
C PHE A 1014 21.52 -3.38 24.67
N PHE A 1015 21.90 -2.22 24.15
CA PHE A 1015 22.91 -1.31 24.68
C PHE A 1015 22.42 0.13 24.55
N ASP A 1016 22.47 0.87 25.65
CA ASP A 1016 22.08 2.27 25.78
C ASP A 1016 23.30 3.08 26.23
N PHE A 1017 23.47 4.29 25.69
CA PHE A 1017 24.56 5.19 26.05
C PHE A 1017 24.08 6.64 25.95
N GLY A 1018 24.30 7.45 26.97
CA GLY A 1018 23.80 8.81 26.96
C GLY A 1018 24.28 9.69 28.10
N THR A 1019 23.95 10.97 27.99
CA THR A 1019 24.19 11.99 29.02
C THR A 1019 23.16 13.12 28.91
N ALA A 1020 22.85 13.75 30.04
CA ALA A 1020 22.12 15.01 30.13
C ALA A 1020 22.93 15.97 31.01
N TRP A 1021 22.98 17.25 30.61
CA TRP A 1021 23.84 18.23 31.26
C TRP A 1021 23.28 19.65 31.18
N SER A 1022 23.80 20.51 32.06
CA SER A 1022 23.57 21.95 32.01
C SER A 1022 24.84 22.68 31.54
N GLY A 1023 24.69 23.63 30.60
CA GLY A 1023 25.80 24.41 30.05
C GLY A 1023 26.26 23.99 28.64
N PRO A 1024 27.36 24.57 28.12
CA PRO A 1024 27.78 24.37 26.72
C PRO A 1024 28.37 22.98 26.43
N SER A 1025 28.81 22.25 27.45
CA SER A 1025 29.32 20.88 27.27
C SER A 1025 29.08 20.01 28.51
N PRO A 1026 29.02 18.68 28.37
CA PRO A 1026 28.86 17.77 29.50
C PRO A 1026 29.98 17.88 30.56
N TRP A 1027 31.19 18.27 30.16
CA TRP A 1027 32.37 18.41 31.03
C TRP A 1027 32.56 19.81 31.63
N ASP A 1028 31.61 20.73 31.41
CA ASP A 1028 31.72 22.08 31.96
C ASP A 1028 31.69 22.06 33.50
N LYS A 1029 32.56 22.84 34.16
CA LYS A 1029 32.62 22.94 35.64
C LYS A 1029 31.36 23.53 36.27
N ARG A 1030 30.49 24.16 35.47
CA ARG A 1030 29.17 24.65 35.88
C ARG A 1030 28.11 23.56 35.88
N ASN A 1031 28.38 22.39 35.30
CA ASN A 1031 27.46 21.26 35.32
C ASN A 1031 27.25 20.79 36.78
N HIS A 1032 26.01 20.90 37.26
CA HIS A 1032 25.64 20.53 38.64
C HIS A 1032 25.85 19.04 38.94
N LEU A 1033 26.03 18.18 37.93
CA LEU A 1033 26.39 16.77 38.08
C LEU A 1033 27.63 16.56 38.98
N ASN A 1034 28.58 17.48 38.92
CA ASN A 1034 29.84 17.37 39.64
C ASN A 1034 29.80 18.01 41.02
N ARG A 1035 28.75 18.74 41.41
CA ARG A 1035 28.72 19.49 42.67
C ARG A 1035 27.71 18.91 43.65
N LYS A 1036 28.18 18.48 44.82
CA LYS A 1036 27.31 18.24 45.99
C LYS A 1036 27.46 19.41 46.96
N VAL A 1037 26.38 20.14 47.20
CA VAL A 1037 26.33 21.18 48.23
C VAL A 1037 25.78 20.55 49.51
N ILE A 1038 26.57 20.55 50.57
CA ILE A 1038 26.15 20.15 51.92
C ILE A 1038 26.11 21.43 52.75
N THR A 1039 24.94 21.78 53.25
CA THR A 1039 24.75 22.92 54.15
C THR A 1039 24.54 22.38 55.56
N ASN A 1040 25.41 22.74 56.51
CA ASN A 1040 25.28 22.41 57.92
C ASN A 1040 25.52 23.66 58.77
N GLY A 1041 24.43 24.26 59.29
CA GLY A 1041 24.50 25.56 59.97
C GLY A 1041 25.06 26.66 59.06
N PRO A 1042 26.06 27.46 59.48
CA PRO A 1042 26.66 28.51 58.66
C PRO A 1042 27.66 28.00 57.60
N LEU A 1043 27.94 26.69 57.55
CA LEU A 1043 28.95 26.10 56.67
C LEU A 1043 28.32 25.53 55.39
N VAL A 1044 28.76 26.02 54.24
CA VAL A 1044 28.41 25.50 52.91
C VAL A 1044 29.63 24.78 52.34
N ILE A 1045 29.57 23.44 52.30
CA ILE A 1045 30.63 22.59 51.74
C ILE A 1045 30.22 22.20 50.32
N VAL A 1046 31.00 22.60 49.31
CA VAL A 1046 30.79 22.21 47.91
C VAL A 1046 31.83 21.15 47.54
N ILE A 1047 31.38 19.90 47.37
CA ILE A 1047 32.23 18.78 46.98
C ILE A 1047 32.17 18.61 45.47
N ASP A 1048 33.34 18.64 44.80
CA ASP A 1048 33.48 18.22 43.40
C ASP A 1048 33.63 16.69 43.35
N ARG A 1049 32.66 15.98 42.78
CA ARG A 1049 32.63 14.51 42.74
C ARG A 1049 33.42 13.91 41.58
N GLY A 1050 33.83 14.71 40.59
CA GLY A 1050 34.53 14.19 39.40
C GLY A 1050 33.77 13.08 38.67
N ASN A 1051 32.44 13.16 38.61
CA ASN A 1051 31.60 12.15 37.98
C ASN A 1051 31.81 12.14 36.45
N GLU A 1052 31.81 10.96 35.85
CA GLU A 1052 31.77 10.83 34.39
C GLU A 1052 30.38 11.26 33.89
N PRO A 1053 30.30 12.24 32.95
CA PRO A 1053 29.03 12.71 32.43
C PRO A 1053 28.24 11.64 31.68
N PHE A 1054 28.93 10.71 31.02
CA PHE A 1054 28.29 9.63 30.29
C PHE A 1054 27.96 8.43 31.16
N VAL A 1055 26.78 7.88 30.93
CA VAL A 1055 26.33 6.62 31.52
C VAL A 1055 25.98 5.65 30.40
N ALA A 1056 26.20 4.36 30.66
CA ALA A 1056 25.85 3.30 29.73
C ALA A 1056 24.95 2.28 30.42
N GLY A 1057 24.08 1.63 29.66
CA GLY A 1057 23.21 0.57 30.13
C GLY A 1057 23.26 -0.59 29.15
N TYR A 1058 23.26 -1.83 29.65
CA TYR A 1058 23.15 -2.99 28.78
C TYR A 1058 22.29 -4.06 29.42
N GLY A 1059 21.75 -4.95 28.60
CA GLY A 1059 20.90 -5.99 29.10
C GLY A 1059 20.21 -6.80 28.02
N PHE A 1060 19.22 -7.55 28.46
CA PHE A 1060 18.38 -8.34 27.58
C PHE A 1060 16.92 -8.23 28.02
N GLY A 1061 16.02 -8.51 27.10
CA GLY A 1061 14.60 -8.50 27.37
C GLY A 1061 13.83 -9.49 26.51
N VAL A 1062 12.59 -9.73 26.91
CA VAL A 1062 11.62 -10.50 26.14
C VAL A 1062 10.41 -9.63 25.87
N ARG A 1063 9.87 -9.76 24.65
CA ARG A 1063 8.72 -8.97 24.19
C ARG A 1063 7.73 -9.87 23.51
N SER A 1064 6.44 -9.63 23.71
CA SER A 1064 5.39 -10.31 22.93
C SER A 1064 4.05 -9.60 23.05
N ARG A 1065 3.07 -10.02 22.24
CA ARG A 1065 1.68 -9.61 22.40
C ARG A 1065 0.97 -10.55 23.38
N LEU A 1066 0.38 -9.99 24.43
CA LEU A 1066 -0.40 -10.68 25.45
C LEU A 1066 -1.72 -9.94 25.66
N LEU A 1067 -2.85 -10.63 25.52
CA LEU A 1067 -4.20 -10.05 25.67
C LEU A 1067 -4.43 -8.79 24.80
N GLY A 1068 -3.80 -8.72 23.62
CA GLY A 1068 -3.88 -7.58 22.71
C GLY A 1068 -2.90 -6.42 23.00
N TYR A 1069 -2.14 -6.48 24.10
CA TYR A 1069 -1.12 -5.49 24.46
C TYR A 1069 0.28 -5.98 24.10
N PHE A 1070 1.14 -5.10 23.60
CA PHE A 1070 2.55 -5.40 23.41
C PHE A 1070 3.31 -5.18 24.72
N VAL A 1071 3.78 -6.26 25.33
CA VAL A 1071 4.44 -6.26 26.64
C VAL A 1071 5.94 -6.43 26.44
N ARG A 1072 6.73 -5.59 27.13
CA ARG A 1072 8.19 -5.65 27.17
C ARG A 1072 8.66 -5.89 28.60
N LEU A 1073 9.50 -6.91 28.77
CA LEU A 1073 10.18 -7.23 30.03
C LEU A 1073 11.68 -7.09 29.79
N ASP A 1074 12.30 -6.05 30.33
CA ASP A 1074 13.73 -5.76 30.12
C ASP A 1074 14.49 -5.86 31.46
N TRP A 1075 15.60 -6.60 31.49
CA TRP A 1075 16.56 -6.63 32.61
C TRP A 1075 17.83 -5.91 32.19
N ALA A 1076 18.23 -4.88 32.95
CA ALA A 1076 19.35 -4.04 32.58
C ALA A 1076 20.30 -3.79 33.75
N TRP A 1077 21.58 -3.67 33.42
CA TRP A 1077 22.64 -3.21 34.32
C TRP A 1077 23.11 -1.84 33.84
N GLY A 1078 23.13 -0.87 34.76
CA GLY A 1078 23.74 0.43 34.53
C GLY A 1078 25.25 0.39 34.72
N ILE A 1079 25.98 1.21 33.99
CA ILE A 1079 27.40 1.50 34.16
C ILE A 1079 27.52 2.99 34.41
N GLU A 1080 27.96 3.35 35.61
CA GLU A 1080 28.24 4.73 36.02
C GLU A 1080 29.63 4.79 36.66
N ASN A 1081 30.44 5.79 36.30
CA ASN A 1081 31.79 5.98 36.83
C ASN A 1081 32.66 4.70 36.74
N HIS A 1082 32.55 3.97 35.62
CA HIS A 1082 33.21 2.68 35.38
C HIS A 1082 32.81 1.54 36.33
N VAL A 1083 31.72 1.70 37.09
CA VAL A 1083 31.16 0.69 37.99
C VAL A 1083 29.85 0.15 37.45
N VAL A 1084 29.69 -1.17 37.49
CA VAL A 1084 28.43 -1.84 37.13
C VAL A 1084 27.48 -1.78 38.33
N LEU A 1085 26.30 -1.20 38.14
CA LEU A 1085 25.26 -1.07 39.14
C LEU A 1085 24.40 -2.33 39.25
N PRO A 1086 23.64 -2.50 40.36
CA PRO A 1086 22.67 -3.57 40.48
C PRO A 1086 21.63 -3.58 39.35
N ARG A 1087 21.17 -4.78 38.99
CA ARG A 1087 20.18 -4.95 37.92
C ARG A 1087 18.85 -4.26 38.25
N ILE A 1088 18.23 -3.66 37.24
CA ILE A 1088 16.87 -3.12 37.29
C ILE A 1088 15.98 -3.90 36.31
N PHE A 1089 14.74 -4.13 36.72
CA PHE A 1089 13.71 -4.77 35.90
C PHE A 1089 12.68 -3.73 35.45
N TYR A 1090 12.37 -3.73 34.16
CA TYR A 1090 11.38 -2.84 33.54
C TYR A 1090 10.24 -3.66 32.93
N LEU A 1091 9.00 -3.35 33.32
CA LEU A 1091 7.79 -3.77 32.64
C LEU A 1091 7.22 -2.58 31.89
N SER A 1092 7.15 -2.61 30.56
CA SER A 1092 6.58 -1.51 29.77
C SER A 1092 5.60 -2.00 28.70
N LEU A 1093 4.67 -1.12 28.35
CA LEU A 1093 3.66 -1.33 27.30
C LEU A 1093 3.93 -0.47 26.07
N SER A 1094 5.18 -0.13 25.78
CA SER A 1094 5.58 0.66 24.61
C SER A 1094 5.91 -0.23 23.41
N LEU A 1095 5.58 0.23 22.19
CA LEU A 1095 5.90 -0.54 20.99
C LEU A 1095 7.38 -0.47 20.64
N ASP A 1096 7.98 0.71 20.53
CA ASP A 1096 9.38 0.90 20.07
C ASP A 1096 10.27 1.49 21.18
N PHE A 1097 11.59 1.41 20.97
CA PHE A 1097 12.75 1.72 21.82
C PHE A 1097 12.59 1.77 23.33
#